data_AF-A0A917RT14-F1
#
_entry.id   AF-A0A917RT14-F1
#
_cell.length_a   1.000
_cell.length_b   1.000
_cell.length_c   1.000
_cell.angle_alpha   90.00
_cell.angle_beta   90.00
_cell.angle_gamma   90.00
#
_symmetry.space_group_name_H-M   'P 1'
#
loop_
_entity.id
_entity.type
_entity.pdbx_description
1 polymer ?
#
loop_
_entity_poly.entity_id
_entity_poly.type
_entity_poly.pdbx_seq_one_letter_code
_entity_poly.pdbx_strand_id
1 'polypeptide(L)'
;MSSPTGESYWATRALGIELLHRKAFRHGDAPDSLPPAPEITELLQPALRKNPRRAHLLVSTVLGKHLPTDPLRVRDSGDRLGDLVRAVLGGQDAVVLGFAETATGLGHCVASRIDAACYLHSTRRVVPGAVTLTGFEEGHSHATSHLLQPMPGDVFTAGLPLVLVDDEISTGNTALDAIGALHEFAPRTHYVLAVLVDMRTDADRDRFAKVAAALGARIDTVCLAAGSTVLPEGLVATVAELPAAELNQAAARRGAAARLELPWPHDVPEGGRHGFLRADRANFEQATTVAAKLLRDQLVTDHPGRPVIVLAHEELMYLPLCLAATIAESGIPVRYQTTTRSPAHVLDEPGYPLRRGFRFPAPESGEEQPRYLYNASWPDDPEADPVLVFVADSPADSERLHAPGGLVDVLTAAGSDVLVAVVRGADPRTLAAARSGTYSGPGPLSGPEFGSYDRADVAWLLKDLSGADLEADTASREQRIQAGIAHYAESLPIEYQPDAAYRELFDRVLAASAERLALAVGTVAELVVAERGTDIVLASLARAGTPVGILIRRWLADRHEDRPALDIPHYAVSIVRDRGIDTVALDYLAHHHAPGSVVFVDGWTGKGAITRELTAALDEYHAAGGARFDDDLAVLADPGYCVRTYGTRDDFLIASACLNSTVSGLVSRTVLNRDLIGPRDFHGAKFYAELGADDVSAGLIDTVTGAFETVRPQVSAQVAVVRSGDRTPTWAGWASVEKVRAEYGIDTVNFVKPGVGETTRVLLRRMPWRVLVREPDAPEHAHIRLLAQARDVPVEVVPELAYSCMGLIKDVQR
;
A
#
# COMPACT_ATOMS: atom_id res chain seq x y z
N MET A 1 26.35 -37.87 26.82
CA MET A 1 25.79 -37.47 28.13
C MET A 1 24.29 -37.58 27.99
N SER A 2 23.65 -38.31 28.90
CA SER A 2 22.25 -38.72 28.83
C SER A 2 21.28 -37.52 28.92
N SER A 3 20.23 -37.54 28.09
CA SER A 3 19.15 -36.55 28.02
C SER A 3 18.53 -36.25 29.40
N PRO A 4 18.30 -34.97 29.77
CA PRO A 4 17.64 -34.59 30.99
C PRO A 4 16.11 -34.60 30.83
N THR A 5 15.51 -35.77 30.55
CA THR A 5 14.17 -36.19 31.03
C THR A 5 14.00 -37.68 30.69
N GLY A 6 13.97 -38.54 31.71
CA GLY A 6 13.80 -39.98 31.57
C GLY A 6 12.41 -40.45 31.16
N GLU A 7 11.59 -39.61 30.52
CA GLU A 7 10.25 -40.00 30.05
C GLU A 7 10.25 -40.13 28.51
N SER A 8 10.12 -41.37 28.05
CA SER A 8 9.90 -41.65 26.63
C SER A 8 8.56 -41.04 26.18
N TYR A 9 8.53 -40.45 24.97
CA TYR A 9 7.31 -39.91 24.36
C TYR A 9 6.16 -40.92 24.39
N TRP A 10 4.93 -40.42 24.51
CA TRP A 10 3.75 -41.28 24.58
C TRP A 10 3.67 -42.23 23.38
N ALA A 11 3.89 -41.73 22.15
CA ALA A 11 3.83 -42.55 20.94
C ALA A 11 4.91 -43.66 20.91
N THR A 12 6.06 -43.41 21.53
CA THR A 12 7.11 -44.42 21.70
C THR A 12 6.70 -45.45 22.76
N ARG A 13 6.22 -45.02 23.94
CA ARG A 13 5.85 -45.93 25.03
C ARG A 13 4.60 -46.75 24.72
N ALA A 14 3.57 -46.12 24.17
CA ALA A 14 2.25 -46.70 23.96
C ALA A 14 2.17 -47.48 22.66
N LEU A 15 2.88 -47.03 21.62
CA LEU A 15 2.75 -47.60 20.27
C LEU A 15 4.06 -48.15 19.72
N GLY A 16 5.23 -47.93 20.32
CA GLY A 16 6.51 -48.46 19.84
C GLY A 16 7.09 -47.70 18.64
N ILE A 17 6.71 -46.44 18.41
CA ILE A 17 7.34 -45.59 17.38
C ILE A 17 8.68 -45.08 17.92
N GLU A 18 9.80 -45.49 17.34
CA GLU A 18 11.14 -45.07 17.78
C GLU A 18 11.84 -44.15 16.76
N LEU A 19 12.50 -43.10 17.27
CA LEU A 19 13.39 -42.24 16.49
C LEU A 19 14.83 -42.59 16.85
N LEU A 20 15.56 -43.18 15.90
CA LEU A 20 16.95 -43.60 16.10
C LEU A 20 17.89 -42.51 15.58
N HIS A 21 18.61 -41.86 16.48
CA HIS A 21 19.66 -40.91 16.13
C HIS A 21 20.89 -41.63 15.58
N ARG A 22 21.44 -41.15 14.45
CA ARG A 22 22.69 -41.67 13.88
C ARG A 22 23.81 -40.65 13.92
N LYS A 23 23.53 -39.40 13.54
CA LYS A 23 24.54 -38.34 13.43
C LYS A 23 23.92 -36.97 13.60
N ALA A 24 24.59 -36.11 14.36
CA ALA A 24 24.34 -34.67 14.37
C ALA A 24 25.45 -33.95 13.59
N PHE A 25 25.11 -32.86 12.93
CA PHE A 25 26.07 -32.02 12.21
C PHE A 25 26.34 -30.76 13.02
N ARG A 26 27.58 -30.61 13.47
CA ARG A 26 27.97 -29.49 14.35
C ARG A 26 27.89 -28.17 13.59
N HIS A 27 27.26 -27.18 14.22
CA HIS A 27 27.19 -25.82 13.71
C HIS A 27 27.35 -24.78 14.83
N GLY A 28 28.26 -23.81 14.63
CA GLY A 28 28.61 -22.80 15.64
C GLY A 28 29.44 -23.34 16.83
N ASP A 29 30.09 -22.42 17.55
CA ASP A 29 30.86 -22.71 18.78
C ASP A 29 30.15 -22.27 20.07
N ALA A 30 29.11 -21.45 19.98
CA ALA A 30 28.28 -21.01 21.10
C ALA A 30 26.95 -21.78 21.15
N PRO A 31 26.44 -22.12 22.36
CA PRO A 31 25.04 -22.51 22.50
C PRO A 31 24.17 -21.25 22.29
N ASP A 32 23.52 -21.16 21.14
CA ASP A 32 22.41 -20.23 20.94
C ASP A 32 21.13 -20.88 21.51
N SER A 33 20.01 -20.81 20.79
CA SER A 33 18.75 -21.44 21.19
C SER A 33 18.75 -22.98 21.03
N LEU A 34 19.61 -23.51 20.16
CA LEU A 34 19.82 -24.92 19.90
C LEU A 34 21.23 -25.36 20.35
N PRO A 35 21.39 -26.63 20.77
CA PRO A 35 22.70 -27.16 21.06
C PRO A 35 23.56 -27.23 19.77
N PRO A 36 24.90 -27.14 19.88
CA PRO A 36 25.79 -27.10 18.72
C PRO A 36 25.66 -28.29 17.77
N ALA A 37 25.22 -29.45 18.26
CA ALA A 37 25.01 -30.66 17.48
C ALA A 37 23.70 -31.32 17.97
N PRO A 38 22.53 -30.91 17.43
CA PRO A 38 21.25 -31.33 17.96
C PRO A 38 20.94 -32.80 17.66
N GLU A 39 20.40 -33.50 18.65
CA GLU A 39 19.84 -34.83 18.45
C GLU A 39 18.48 -34.76 17.74
N ILE A 40 18.03 -35.86 17.15
CA ILE A 40 16.75 -35.89 16.40
C ILE A 40 15.58 -35.54 17.32
N THR A 41 15.62 -36.02 18.55
CA THR A 41 14.58 -35.80 19.57
C THR A 41 14.50 -34.33 20.01
N GLU A 42 15.54 -33.53 19.77
CA GLU A 42 15.52 -32.09 20.02
C GLU A 42 14.87 -31.29 18.88
N LEU A 43 14.76 -31.90 17.70
CA LEU A 43 14.19 -31.32 16.49
C LEU A 43 12.77 -31.83 16.18
N LEU A 44 12.46 -33.07 16.58
CA LEU A 44 11.24 -33.79 16.20
C LEU A 44 10.65 -34.59 17.39
N GLN A 45 9.32 -34.67 17.43
CA GLN A 45 8.57 -35.57 18.32
C GLN A 45 7.63 -36.48 17.52
N PRO A 46 7.50 -37.78 17.88
CA PRO A 46 6.58 -38.68 17.23
C PRO A 46 5.12 -38.35 17.60
N ALA A 47 4.29 -38.17 16.59
CA ALA A 47 2.86 -37.94 16.68
C ALA A 47 2.10 -38.85 15.70
N LEU A 48 0.78 -38.68 15.63
CA LEU A 48 -0.10 -39.53 14.84
C LEU A 48 -0.97 -38.73 13.88
N ARG A 49 -1.42 -39.41 12.81
CA ARG A 49 -2.50 -38.95 11.94
C ARG A 49 -3.36 -40.14 11.52
N LYS A 50 -4.66 -39.92 11.37
CA LYS A 50 -5.58 -40.96 10.85
C LYS A 50 -5.49 -41.01 9.34
N ASN A 51 -4.57 -41.82 8.81
CA ASN A 51 -4.37 -42.01 7.38
C ASN A 51 -4.14 -43.51 7.07
N PRO A 52 -4.82 -44.06 6.05
CA PRO A 52 -4.81 -45.50 5.76
C PRO A 52 -3.47 -46.02 5.20
N ARG A 53 -2.55 -45.13 4.82
CA ARG A 53 -1.24 -45.49 4.25
C ARG A 53 -0.08 -45.16 5.18
N ARG A 54 -0.17 -44.11 5.99
CA ARG A 54 0.90 -43.68 6.91
C ARG A 54 0.30 -43.02 8.16
N ALA A 55 0.32 -43.74 9.28
CA ALA A 55 -0.30 -43.31 10.54
C ALA A 55 0.62 -42.52 11.50
N HIS A 56 1.94 -42.53 11.28
CA HIS A 56 2.87 -41.67 12.04
C HIS A 56 2.96 -40.28 11.41
N LEU A 57 3.29 -39.29 12.25
CA LEU A 57 3.62 -37.92 11.92
C LEU A 57 4.86 -37.52 12.75
N LEU A 58 5.77 -36.75 12.18
CA LEU A 58 6.90 -36.17 12.91
C LEU A 58 6.62 -34.69 13.12
N VAL A 59 6.50 -34.28 14.38
CA VAL A 59 6.18 -32.91 14.77
C VAL A 59 7.47 -32.17 15.06
N SER A 60 7.78 -31.13 14.28
CA SER A 60 8.91 -30.26 14.56
C SER A 60 8.73 -29.44 15.83
N THR A 61 9.77 -29.42 16.65
CA THR A 61 9.92 -28.60 17.87
C THR A 61 10.63 -27.27 17.62
N VAL A 62 11.03 -27.02 16.37
CA VAL A 62 11.86 -25.86 15.98
C VAL A 62 11.24 -25.01 14.88
N LEU A 63 10.16 -25.44 14.23
CA LEU A 63 9.57 -24.71 13.10
C LEU A 63 8.35 -23.85 13.46
N GLY A 64 7.78 -23.99 14.66
CA GLY A 64 6.50 -23.36 14.98
C GLY A 64 5.31 -23.93 14.21
N LYS A 65 5.45 -25.08 13.52
CA LYS A 65 4.38 -25.60 12.67
C LYS A 65 3.16 -26.10 13.45
N HIS A 66 3.40 -26.91 14.47
CA HIS A 66 2.33 -27.48 15.30
C HIS A 66 2.45 -27.07 16.78
N LEU A 67 3.62 -26.59 17.20
CA LEU A 67 3.92 -26.22 18.58
C LEU A 67 4.26 -24.74 18.66
N PRO A 68 3.71 -23.97 19.63
CA PRO A 68 4.20 -22.64 19.94
C PRO A 68 5.69 -22.69 20.29
N THR A 69 6.52 -22.03 19.48
CA THR A 69 7.97 -22.13 19.55
C THR A 69 8.57 -20.73 19.75
N ASP A 70 9.68 -20.62 20.46
CA ASP A 70 10.42 -19.35 20.52
C ASP A 70 10.81 -18.87 19.10
N PRO A 71 10.43 -17.66 18.67
CA PRO A 71 10.75 -17.18 17.32
C PRO A 71 12.26 -17.13 17.04
N LEU A 72 13.10 -16.88 18.05
CA LEU A 72 14.55 -16.90 17.88
C LEU A 72 15.07 -18.32 17.64
N ARG A 73 14.42 -19.33 18.25
CA ARG A 73 14.72 -20.74 17.99
C ARG A 73 14.34 -21.19 16.58
N VAL A 74 13.24 -20.66 16.06
CA VAL A 74 12.86 -20.91 14.66
C VAL A 74 13.91 -20.32 13.71
N ARG A 75 14.32 -19.07 13.93
CA ARG A 75 15.36 -18.41 13.11
C ARG A 75 16.70 -19.14 13.19
N ASP A 76 17.16 -19.47 14.39
CA ASP A 76 18.42 -20.19 14.62
C ASP A 76 18.45 -21.55 13.88
N SER A 77 17.33 -22.29 13.85
CA SER A 77 17.26 -23.55 13.09
C SER A 77 17.48 -23.35 11.58
N GLY A 78 16.90 -22.29 11.01
CA GLY A 78 17.09 -21.93 9.60
C GLY A 78 18.46 -21.36 9.31
N ASP A 79 19.03 -20.57 10.21
CA ASP A 79 20.37 -20.00 10.09
C ASP A 79 21.44 -21.10 10.11
N ARG A 80 21.34 -22.06 11.05
CA ARG A 80 22.24 -23.22 11.12
C ARG A 80 22.18 -24.08 9.86
N LEU A 81 20.98 -24.29 9.32
CA LEU A 81 20.81 -25.01 8.06
C LEU A 81 21.41 -24.21 6.87
N GLY A 82 21.19 -22.89 6.85
CA GLY A 82 21.75 -21.98 5.85
C GLY A 82 23.27 -21.96 5.85
N ASP A 83 23.91 -22.04 7.01
CA ASP A 83 25.37 -22.09 7.07
C ASP A 83 25.95 -23.41 6.55
N LEU A 84 25.24 -24.54 6.71
CA LEU A 84 25.61 -25.79 6.05
C LEU A 84 25.46 -25.69 4.53
N VAL A 85 24.39 -25.05 4.05
CA VAL A 85 24.20 -24.76 2.62
C VAL A 85 25.35 -23.90 2.09
N ARG A 86 25.70 -22.82 2.80
CA ARG A 86 26.81 -21.92 2.44
C ARG A 86 28.14 -22.67 2.30
N ALA A 87 28.42 -23.59 3.22
CA ALA A 87 29.63 -24.42 3.17
C ALA A 87 29.69 -25.31 1.91
N VAL A 88 28.55 -25.85 1.47
CA VAL A 88 28.46 -26.67 0.24
C VAL A 88 28.54 -25.83 -1.03
N LEU A 89 27.93 -24.63 -1.03
CA LEU A 89 27.96 -23.71 -2.17
C LEU A 89 29.34 -23.08 -2.41
N GLY A 90 30.20 -23.02 -1.38
CA GLY A 90 31.56 -22.49 -1.52
C GLY A 90 31.61 -21.02 -1.94
N GLY A 91 30.60 -20.21 -1.56
CA GLY A 91 30.50 -18.79 -1.90
C GLY A 91 29.81 -18.48 -3.23
N GLN A 92 29.26 -19.48 -3.93
CA GLN A 92 28.42 -19.25 -5.10
C GLN A 92 27.07 -18.63 -4.69
N ASP A 93 26.59 -17.68 -5.51
CA ASP A 93 25.19 -17.22 -5.44
C ASP A 93 24.24 -18.37 -5.71
N ALA A 94 23.07 -18.38 -5.06
CA ALA A 94 22.06 -19.42 -5.23
C ALA A 94 20.64 -18.86 -5.24
N VAL A 95 19.73 -19.64 -5.82
CA VAL A 95 18.29 -19.49 -5.65
C VAL A 95 17.84 -20.50 -4.61
N VAL A 96 16.93 -20.10 -3.73
CA VAL A 96 16.36 -20.98 -2.70
C VAL A 96 14.88 -21.20 -2.99
N LEU A 97 14.43 -22.46 -2.96
CA LEU A 97 13.04 -22.87 -3.11
C LEU A 97 12.58 -23.61 -1.85
N GLY A 98 11.64 -23.03 -1.10
CA GLY A 98 10.96 -23.70 0.01
C GLY A 98 9.75 -24.49 -0.46
N PHE A 99 9.55 -25.70 0.06
CA PHE A 99 8.33 -26.46 -0.20
C PHE A 99 7.18 -26.02 0.69
N ALA A 100 6.04 -25.65 0.08
CA ALA A 100 4.82 -25.45 0.84
C ALA A 100 4.34 -26.77 1.44
N GLU A 101 3.84 -26.79 2.65
CA GLU A 101 3.55 -25.61 3.48
C GLU A 101 4.63 -25.39 4.55
N THR A 102 5.17 -26.46 5.14
CA THR A 102 5.98 -26.39 6.36
C THR A 102 7.33 -25.70 6.16
N ALA A 103 7.92 -25.81 4.98
CA ALA A 103 9.25 -25.28 4.71
C ALA A 103 9.23 -23.86 4.11
N THR A 104 8.07 -23.18 3.98
CA THR A 104 8.05 -21.80 3.46
C THR A 104 8.71 -20.80 4.42
N GLY A 105 8.59 -21.01 5.74
CA GLY A 105 9.30 -20.21 6.74
C GLY A 105 10.78 -20.59 6.81
N LEU A 106 11.07 -21.88 6.92
CA LEU A 106 12.43 -22.42 7.01
C LEU A 106 13.29 -22.03 5.80
N GLY A 107 12.75 -22.19 4.60
CA GLY A 107 13.43 -21.83 3.35
C GLY A 107 13.77 -20.35 3.28
N HIS A 108 12.88 -19.48 3.81
CA HIS A 108 13.15 -18.04 3.84
C HIS A 108 14.26 -17.71 4.85
N CYS A 109 14.29 -18.36 6.02
CA CYS A 109 15.42 -18.22 6.95
C CYS A 109 16.75 -18.66 6.30
N VAL A 110 16.77 -19.82 5.63
CA VAL A 110 17.94 -20.30 4.88
C VAL A 110 18.38 -19.28 3.83
N ALA A 111 17.44 -18.77 3.03
CA ALA A 111 17.73 -17.79 1.98
C ALA A 111 18.25 -16.47 2.53
N SER A 112 17.63 -15.99 3.61
CA SER A 112 18.06 -14.78 4.32
C SER A 112 19.48 -14.96 4.86
N ARG A 113 19.77 -16.13 5.46
CA ARG A 113 21.08 -16.45 6.02
C ARG A 113 22.18 -16.49 4.99
N ILE A 114 21.95 -17.10 3.82
CA ILE A 114 22.98 -17.21 2.76
C ILE A 114 23.02 -15.98 1.84
N ASP A 115 22.18 -14.98 2.10
CA ASP A 115 21.94 -13.84 1.23
C ASP A 115 21.66 -14.25 -0.22
N ALA A 116 20.71 -15.17 -0.39
CA ALA A 116 20.36 -15.74 -1.69
C ALA A 116 19.97 -14.66 -2.71
N ALA A 117 20.23 -14.91 -3.99
CA ALA A 117 19.84 -14.00 -5.05
C ALA A 117 18.30 -13.85 -5.13
N CYS A 118 17.60 -14.97 -4.91
CA CYS A 118 16.15 -15.03 -4.85
C CYS A 118 15.69 -16.16 -3.94
N TYR A 119 14.68 -15.89 -3.12
CA TYR A 119 13.89 -16.89 -2.42
C TYR A 119 12.50 -17.02 -3.04
N LEU A 120 12.10 -18.23 -3.38
CA LEU A 120 10.75 -18.59 -3.81
C LEU A 120 10.22 -19.69 -2.90
N HIS A 121 8.91 -19.80 -2.72
CA HIS A 121 8.33 -21.05 -2.25
C HIS A 121 7.24 -21.52 -3.19
N SER A 122 7.02 -22.83 -3.24
CA SER A 122 5.83 -23.34 -3.91
C SER A 122 4.57 -22.89 -3.17
N THR A 123 3.46 -22.77 -3.88
CA THR A 123 2.17 -22.41 -3.30
C THR A 123 1.08 -23.30 -3.85
N ARG A 124 0.06 -23.58 -3.03
CA ARG A 124 -1.18 -24.22 -3.48
C ARG A 124 -2.26 -23.20 -3.79
N ARG A 125 -1.99 -21.90 -3.58
CA ARG A 125 -2.92 -20.80 -3.81
C ARG A 125 -2.80 -20.30 -5.25
N VAL A 126 -3.95 -20.11 -5.90
CA VAL A 126 -4.02 -19.35 -7.15
C VAL A 126 -4.20 -17.88 -6.80
N VAL A 127 -3.18 -17.06 -7.03
CA VAL A 127 -3.25 -15.62 -6.77
C VAL A 127 -3.74 -14.86 -8.01
N PRO A 128 -4.85 -14.11 -7.95
CA PRO A 128 -5.30 -13.27 -9.06
C PRO A 128 -4.22 -12.29 -9.53
N GLY A 129 -3.99 -12.24 -10.84
CA GLY A 129 -2.97 -11.36 -11.43
C GLY A 129 -1.54 -11.88 -11.36
N ALA A 130 -1.27 -12.99 -10.68
CA ALA A 130 0.02 -13.67 -10.72
C ALA A 130 0.09 -14.65 -11.90
N VAL A 131 1.21 -14.63 -12.63
CA VAL A 131 1.52 -15.64 -13.66
C VAL A 131 2.14 -16.87 -13.00
N THR A 132 1.58 -18.05 -13.26
CA THR A 132 2.21 -19.32 -12.88
C THR A 132 3.28 -19.70 -13.90
N LEU A 133 4.52 -19.78 -13.45
CA LEU A 133 5.67 -20.12 -14.29
C LEU A 133 5.70 -21.62 -14.62
N THR A 134 5.56 -22.46 -13.59
CA THR A 134 5.50 -23.92 -13.71
C THR A 134 4.84 -24.51 -12.46
N GLY A 135 4.57 -25.82 -12.47
CA GLY A 135 4.09 -26.54 -11.30
C GLY A 135 4.50 -28.01 -11.32
N PHE A 136 4.42 -28.67 -10.16
CA PHE A 136 4.72 -30.10 -10.02
C PHE A 136 3.73 -30.76 -9.05
N GLU A 137 3.58 -32.08 -9.17
CA GLU A 137 2.71 -32.88 -8.31
C GLU A 137 3.54 -33.58 -7.23
N GLU A 138 3.07 -33.53 -5.98
CA GLU A 138 3.58 -34.43 -4.95
C GLU A 138 2.95 -35.81 -5.16
N GLY A 139 3.77 -36.80 -5.54
CA GLY A 139 3.33 -38.18 -5.67
C GLY A 139 2.81 -38.72 -4.34
N HIS A 140 1.51 -38.61 -4.07
CA HIS A 140 0.63 -39.48 -3.26
C HIS A 140 -0.75 -38.88 -2.89
N SER A 141 -1.22 -37.80 -3.53
CA SER A 141 -2.62 -37.35 -3.36
C SER A 141 -3.21 -36.81 -4.65
N HIS A 142 -4.39 -37.31 -5.03
CA HIS A 142 -5.12 -37.04 -6.28
C HIS A 142 -5.61 -35.59 -6.48
N ALA A 143 -5.04 -34.55 -5.82
CA ALA A 143 -5.61 -33.20 -5.90
C ALA A 143 -4.70 -31.99 -5.58
N THR A 144 -3.37 -32.08 -5.45
CA THR A 144 -2.57 -30.89 -5.07
C THR A 144 -1.38 -30.64 -6.00
N SER A 145 -1.59 -29.76 -6.98
CA SER A 145 -0.53 -29.14 -7.77
C SER A 145 0.19 -28.06 -6.96
N HIS A 146 1.50 -28.15 -6.85
CA HIS A 146 2.35 -27.06 -6.36
C HIS A 146 2.61 -26.09 -7.51
N LEU A 147 2.33 -24.81 -7.30
CA LEU A 147 2.52 -23.74 -8.27
C LEU A 147 3.77 -22.93 -7.90
N LEU A 148 4.51 -22.48 -8.92
CA LEU A 148 5.57 -21.49 -8.80
C LEU A 148 5.12 -20.20 -9.48
N GLN A 149 5.04 -19.09 -8.73
CA GLN A 149 4.49 -17.81 -9.22
C GLN A 149 5.46 -16.62 -9.04
N PRO A 150 6.72 -16.70 -9.50
CA PRO A 150 7.69 -15.60 -9.37
C PRO A 150 7.36 -14.40 -10.28
N MET A 151 7.52 -13.17 -9.77
CA MET A 151 7.20 -11.93 -10.48
C MET A 151 8.42 -11.00 -10.61
N PRO A 152 8.95 -10.67 -11.81
CA PRO A 152 8.69 -11.32 -13.08
C PRO A 152 9.21 -12.77 -13.12
N GLY A 153 8.76 -13.55 -14.10
CA GLY A 153 9.04 -15.00 -14.15
C GLY A 153 10.53 -15.37 -14.30
N ASP A 154 11.32 -14.46 -14.85
CA ASP A 154 12.75 -14.65 -15.12
C ASP A 154 13.62 -14.65 -13.86
N VAL A 155 13.16 -14.05 -12.75
CA VAL A 155 13.90 -14.01 -11.47
C VAL A 155 14.23 -15.41 -10.92
N PHE A 156 13.46 -16.43 -11.31
CA PHE A 156 13.75 -17.82 -10.93
C PHE A 156 14.74 -18.50 -11.88
N THR A 157 14.84 -18.08 -13.14
CA THR A 157 15.54 -18.81 -14.22
C THR A 157 17.05 -18.54 -14.35
N ALA A 158 17.61 -17.63 -13.54
CA ALA A 158 19.05 -17.36 -13.52
C ALA A 158 19.81 -18.64 -13.16
N GLY A 159 20.61 -19.23 -14.05
CA GLY A 159 21.25 -20.57 -13.97
C GLY A 159 22.22 -20.86 -12.80
N LEU A 160 21.96 -20.27 -11.64
CA LEU A 160 22.60 -20.48 -10.34
C LEU A 160 22.26 -21.87 -9.75
N PRO A 161 23.06 -22.39 -8.81
CA PRO A 161 22.66 -23.49 -7.94
C PRO A 161 21.27 -23.30 -7.34
N LEU A 162 20.49 -24.37 -7.27
CA LEU A 162 19.16 -24.38 -6.65
C LEU A 162 19.19 -25.12 -5.31
N VAL A 163 18.89 -24.40 -4.24
CA VAL A 163 18.73 -24.96 -2.90
C VAL A 163 17.26 -25.28 -2.69
N LEU A 164 16.90 -26.55 -2.51
CA LEU A 164 15.55 -26.98 -2.16
C LEU A 164 15.49 -27.20 -0.65
N VAL A 165 14.51 -26.58 0.01
CA VAL A 165 14.37 -26.63 1.46
C VAL A 165 13.09 -27.36 1.84
N ASP A 166 13.24 -28.36 2.71
CA ASP A 166 12.14 -29.11 3.31
C ASP A 166 12.36 -29.27 4.83
N ASP A 167 11.35 -29.72 5.58
CA ASP A 167 11.52 -30.00 7.02
C ASP A 167 12.23 -31.34 7.26
N GLU A 168 11.80 -32.40 6.57
CA GLU A 168 12.37 -33.73 6.66
C GLU A 168 12.47 -34.44 5.31
N ILE A 169 13.40 -35.39 5.19
CA ILE A 169 13.42 -36.32 4.06
C ILE A 169 13.36 -37.77 4.54
N SER A 170 12.42 -38.54 3.95
CA SER A 170 12.27 -39.98 4.19
C SER A 170 12.82 -40.81 3.03
N THR A 171 12.02 -41.19 2.02
CA THR A 171 12.54 -41.87 0.82
C THR A 171 13.18 -40.90 -0.17
N GLY A 172 12.77 -39.63 -0.12
CA GLY A 172 13.23 -38.57 -1.02
C GLY A 172 12.61 -38.58 -2.41
N ASN A 173 11.60 -39.41 -2.67
CA ASN A 173 10.92 -39.44 -3.97
C ASN A 173 10.36 -38.05 -4.35
N THR A 174 9.65 -37.38 -3.44
CA THR A 174 9.10 -36.04 -3.67
C THR A 174 10.17 -35.03 -4.07
N ALA A 175 11.33 -35.05 -3.39
CA ALA A 175 12.44 -34.17 -3.71
C ALA A 175 13.04 -34.47 -5.09
N LEU A 176 13.18 -35.76 -5.46
CA LEU A 176 13.68 -36.16 -6.77
C LEU A 176 12.71 -35.83 -7.90
N ASP A 177 11.40 -36.03 -7.69
CA ASP A 177 10.36 -35.68 -8.65
C ASP A 177 10.32 -34.16 -8.88
N ALA A 178 10.42 -33.37 -7.81
CA ALA A 178 10.54 -31.92 -7.89
C ALA A 178 11.82 -31.49 -8.62
N ILE A 179 12.98 -32.08 -8.30
CA ILE A 179 14.23 -31.79 -9.01
C ILE A 179 14.10 -32.12 -10.49
N GLY A 180 13.52 -33.27 -10.85
CA GLY A 180 13.31 -33.68 -12.23
C GLY A 180 12.45 -32.67 -13.00
N ALA A 181 11.30 -32.30 -12.46
CA ALA A 181 10.39 -31.32 -13.06
C ALA A 181 11.05 -29.93 -13.22
N LEU A 182 11.79 -29.49 -12.20
CA LEU A 182 12.50 -28.20 -12.23
C LEU A 182 13.68 -28.23 -13.19
N HIS A 183 14.37 -29.37 -13.31
CA HIS A 183 15.50 -29.53 -14.23
C HIS A 183 15.02 -29.55 -15.69
N GLU A 184 13.87 -30.15 -15.98
CA GLU A 184 13.25 -30.10 -17.31
C GLU A 184 12.90 -28.68 -17.72
N PHE A 185 12.39 -27.88 -16.77
CA PHE A 185 12.00 -26.49 -17.00
C PHE A 185 13.20 -25.52 -17.09
N ALA A 186 14.11 -25.58 -16.11
CA ALA A 186 15.28 -24.71 -16.00
C ALA A 186 16.48 -25.50 -15.46
N PRO A 187 17.25 -26.18 -16.34
CA PRO A 187 18.33 -27.07 -15.96
C PRO A 187 19.38 -26.39 -15.07
N ARG A 188 19.76 -27.06 -13.97
CA ARG A 188 20.86 -26.62 -13.08
C ARG A 188 21.98 -27.64 -13.06
N THR A 189 23.21 -27.15 -12.97
CA THR A 189 24.39 -28.00 -12.77
C THR A 189 24.55 -28.45 -11.31
N HIS A 190 23.90 -27.76 -10.37
CA HIS A 190 24.03 -28.02 -8.94
C HIS A 190 22.70 -27.82 -8.21
N TYR A 191 22.29 -28.86 -7.48
CA TYR A 191 21.17 -28.85 -6.54
C TYR A 191 21.68 -29.13 -5.13
N VAL A 192 21.16 -28.42 -4.15
CA VAL A 192 21.41 -28.67 -2.72
C VAL A 192 20.07 -28.93 -2.05
N LEU A 193 19.89 -30.13 -1.50
CA LEU A 193 18.74 -30.42 -0.66
C LEU A 193 19.09 -30.08 0.80
N ALA A 194 18.37 -29.13 1.39
CA ALA A 194 18.55 -28.71 2.76
C ALA A 194 17.33 -29.11 3.60
N VAL A 195 17.54 -29.93 4.62
CA VAL A 195 16.46 -30.45 5.49
C VAL A 195 16.87 -30.34 6.95
N LEU A 196 15.92 -30.26 7.89
CA LEU A 196 16.29 -30.35 9.30
C LEU A 196 16.82 -31.75 9.62
N VAL A 197 16.11 -32.79 9.14
CA VAL A 197 16.43 -34.19 9.45
C VAL A 197 16.43 -35.07 8.20
N ASP A 198 17.50 -35.87 8.04
CA ASP A 198 17.64 -36.89 7.00
C ASP A 198 17.36 -38.30 7.56
N MET A 199 16.23 -38.89 7.16
CA MET A 199 15.78 -40.24 7.56
C MET A 199 16.00 -41.30 6.45
N ARG A 200 16.75 -40.96 5.39
CA ARG A 200 16.98 -41.87 4.25
C ARG A 200 17.78 -43.11 4.64
N THR A 201 17.43 -44.21 3.99
CA THR A 201 18.29 -45.41 3.96
C THR A 201 19.45 -45.22 2.98
N ASP A 202 20.46 -46.09 3.05
CA ASP A 202 21.57 -46.04 2.10
C ASP A 202 21.11 -46.32 0.65
N ALA A 203 20.10 -47.18 0.47
CA ALA A 203 19.48 -47.42 -0.83
C ALA A 203 18.81 -46.16 -1.42
N ASP A 204 18.21 -45.32 -0.57
CA ASP A 204 17.65 -44.04 -0.98
C ASP A 204 18.75 -43.06 -1.39
N ARG A 205 19.89 -43.03 -0.67
CA ARG A 205 21.05 -42.20 -1.04
C ARG A 205 21.67 -42.63 -2.37
N ASP A 206 21.78 -43.93 -2.62
CA ASP A 206 22.24 -44.47 -3.91
C ASP A 206 21.32 -44.06 -5.07
N ARG A 207 20.01 -43.96 -4.81
CA ARG A 207 19.02 -43.48 -5.80
C ARG A 207 19.29 -42.02 -6.17
N PHE A 208 19.58 -41.17 -5.20
CA PHE A 208 19.94 -39.77 -5.46
C PHE A 208 21.19 -39.67 -6.34
N ALA A 209 22.22 -40.47 -6.09
CA ALA A 209 23.43 -40.50 -6.91
C ALA A 209 23.14 -40.92 -8.36
N LYS A 210 22.25 -41.90 -8.57
CA LYS A 210 21.82 -42.34 -9.91
C LYS A 210 21.04 -41.25 -10.64
N VAL A 211 20.13 -40.56 -9.96
CA VAL A 211 19.36 -39.45 -10.56
C VAL A 211 20.28 -38.27 -10.89
N ALA A 212 21.19 -37.91 -10.00
CA ALA A 212 22.21 -36.87 -10.25
C ALA A 212 23.00 -37.17 -11.54
N ALA A 213 23.47 -38.41 -11.69
CA ALA A 213 24.19 -38.85 -12.89
C ALA A 213 23.30 -38.80 -14.16
N ALA A 214 22.03 -39.20 -14.05
CA ALA A 214 21.09 -39.18 -15.17
C ALA A 214 20.75 -37.76 -15.65
N LEU A 215 20.67 -36.80 -14.73
CA LEU A 215 20.44 -35.38 -15.03
C LEU A 215 21.72 -34.64 -15.46
N GLY A 216 22.90 -35.26 -15.34
CA GLY A 216 24.17 -34.57 -15.57
C GLY A 216 24.41 -33.42 -14.58
N ALA A 217 23.86 -33.53 -13.36
CA ALA A 217 23.91 -32.51 -12.33
C ALA A 217 24.52 -33.06 -11.04
N ARG A 218 25.05 -32.17 -10.19
CA ARG A 218 25.46 -32.48 -8.82
C ARG A 218 24.26 -32.32 -7.88
N ILE A 219 24.02 -33.29 -6.99
CA ILE A 219 23.01 -33.18 -5.93
C ILE A 219 23.70 -33.41 -4.58
N ASP A 220 23.80 -32.38 -3.75
CA ASP A 220 24.26 -32.50 -2.36
C ASP A 220 23.07 -32.52 -1.40
N THR A 221 23.26 -33.09 -0.21
CA THR A 221 22.30 -32.98 0.88
C THR A 221 22.98 -32.44 2.13
N VAL A 222 22.35 -31.47 2.78
CA VAL A 222 22.74 -30.97 4.10
C VAL A 222 21.60 -31.13 5.09
N CYS A 223 21.92 -31.47 6.33
CA CYS A 223 20.96 -31.58 7.40
C CYS A 223 21.55 -31.28 8.77
N LEU A 224 20.71 -30.94 9.75
CA LEU A 224 21.14 -30.73 11.13
C LEU A 224 21.34 -32.08 11.85
N ALA A 225 20.48 -33.06 11.57
CA ALA A 225 20.58 -34.41 12.10
C ALA A 225 20.21 -35.48 11.07
N ALA A 226 20.73 -36.69 11.25
CA ALA A 226 20.40 -37.86 10.45
C ALA A 226 20.08 -39.07 11.33
N GLY A 227 19.13 -39.90 10.88
CA GLY A 227 18.63 -41.02 11.65
C GLY A 227 17.70 -41.95 10.89
N SER A 228 16.81 -42.62 11.61
CA SER A 228 15.76 -43.46 11.03
C SER A 228 14.58 -43.61 11.98
N THR A 229 13.39 -43.77 11.42
CA THR A 229 12.17 -44.07 12.16
C THR A 229 11.91 -45.57 12.14
N VAL A 230 11.68 -46.17 13.31
CA VAL A 230 11.20 -47.56 13.43
C VAL A 230 9.70 -47.52 13.68
N LEU A 231 8.96 -48.22 12.83
CA LEU A 231 7.51 -48.33 12.92
C LEU A 231 7.11 -49.76 13.30
N PRO A 232 6.20 -49.94 14.26
CA PRO A 232 5.68 -51.25 14.60
C PRO A 232 4.78 -51.80 13.49
N GLU A 233 4.73 -53.12 13.39
CA GLU A 233 3.76 -53.80 12.55
C GLU A 233 2.32 -53.50 13.03
N GLY A 234 1.40 -53.30 12.10
CA GLY A 234 -0.01 -53.03 12.43
C GLY A 234 -0.32 -51.60 12.90
N LEU A 235 0.66 -50.68 12.97
CA LEU A 235 0.47 -49.30 13.46
C LEU A 235 -0.75 -48.59 12.87
N VAL A 236 -1.01 -48.75 11.56
CA VAL A 236 -2.16 -48.10 10.89
C VAL A 236 -3.49 -48.59 11.48
N ALA A 237 -3.61 -49.89 11.73
CA ALA A 237 -4.83 -50.46 12.33
C ALA A 237 -5.01 -49.96 13.76
N THR A 238 -3.94 -49.97 14.57
CA THR A 238 -3.98 -49.48 15.95
C THR A 238 -4.39 -48.01 16.04
N VAL A 239 -3.85 -47.16 15.16
CA VAL A 239 -4.18 -45.72 15.14
C VAL A 239 -5.60 -45.47 14.62
N ALA A 240 -6.11 -46.33 13.72
CA ALA A 240 -7.49 -46.23 13.23
C ALA A 240 -8.51 -46.53 14.35
N GLU A 241 -8.17 -47.41 15.28
CA GLU A 241 -9.00 -47.79 16.43
C GLU A 241 -8.99 -46.78 17.58
N LEU A 242 -8.05 -45.81 17.59
CA LEU A 242 -8.05 -44.74 18.58
C LEU A 242 -9.37 -43.93 18.52
N PRO A 243 -9.86 -43.41 19.66
CA PRO A 243 -11.07 -42.61 19.69
C PRO A 243 -10.98 -41.39 18.76
N ALA A 244 -12.13 -40.83 18.36
CA ALA A 244 -12.13 -39.54 17.68
C ALA A 244 -11.68 -38.46 18.67
N ALA A 245 -10.79 -37.57 18.23
CA ALA A 245 -10.37 -36.46 19.07
C ALA A 245 -11.49 -35.41 19.14
N GLU A 246 -11.76 -34.89 20.34
CA GLU A 246 -12.66 -33.76 20.52
C GLU A 246 -11.91 -32.46 20.21
N LEU A 247 -12.29 -31.80 19.11
CA LEU A 247 -11.72 -30.53 18.65
C LEU A 247 -12.66 -29.38 18.99
N ASN A 248 -12.12 -28.15 19.02
CA ASN A 248 -12.88 -26.91 19.29
C ASN A 248 -13.59 -26.90 20.66
N GLN A 249 -12.93 -27.43 21.69
CA GLN A 249 -13.45 -27.41 23.05
C GLN A 249 -13.65 -25.96 23.53
N ALA A 250 -14.90 -25.64 23.89
CA ALA A 250 -15.29 -24.31 24.37
C ALA A 250 -14.90 -24.12 25.85
N ALA A 251 -14.48 -22.90 26.18
CA ALA A 251 -14.22 -22.49 27.56
C ALA A 251 -15.49 -21.94 28.23
N ALA A 252 -15.46 -21.82 29.56
CA ALA A 252 -16.56 -21.22 30.32
C ALA A 252 -16.76 -19.73 30.01
N ARG A 253 -15.68 -19.03 29.65
CA ARG A 253 -15.70 -17.62 29.23
C ARG A 253 -15.24 -17.52 27.78
N ARG A 254 -15.94 -16.70 27.00
CA ARG A 254 -15.50 -16.31 25.65
C ARG A 254 -14.44 -15.20 25.72
N GLY A 255 -13.39 -15.32 24.91
CA GLY A 255 -12.41 -14.26 24.69
C GLY A 255 -12.92 -13.13 23.78
N ALA A 256 -12.18 -12.03 23.73
CA ALA A 256 -12.43 -10.88 22.88
C ALA A 256 -11.75 -11.02 21.50
N ALA A 257 -12.25 -10.31 20.50
CA ALA A 257 -11.63 -10.21 19.18
C ALA A 257 -11.46 -8.75 18.75
N ALA A 258 -10.32 -8.42 18.17
CA ALA A 258 -10.03 -7.13 17.56
C ALA A 258 -9.34 -7.32 16.20
N ARG A 259 -9.41 -6.29 15.34
CA ARG A 259 -8.74 -6.26 14.04
C ARG A 259 -7.84 -5.02 13.95
N LEU A 260 -6.62 -5.21 13.45
CA LEU A 260 -5.64 -4.17 13.21
C LEU A 260 -5.10 -4.30 11.78
N GLU A 261 -5.13 -3.21 11.02
CA GLU A 261 -4.49 -3.17 9.70
C GLU A 261 -3.05 -2.68 9.87
N LEU A 262 -2.08 -3.47 9.41
CA LEU A 262 -0.66 -3.14 9.46
C LEU A 262 -0.26 -2.42 8.17
N PRO A 263 0.48 -1.31 8.24
CA PRO A 263 1.00 -0.63 7.07
C PRO A 263 1.99 -1.55 6.35
N TRP A 264 1.77 -1.75 5.04
CA TRP A 264 2.64 -2.59 4.21
C TRP A 264 2.67 -2.03 2.77
N PRO A 265 3.85 -1.71 2.21
CA PRO A 265 3.94 -1.21 0.85
C PRO A 265 3.54 -2.27 -0.19
N HIS A 266 2.84 -1.86 -1.26
CA HIS A 266 2.29 -2.77 -2.27
C HIS A 266 3.33 -3.38 -3.22
N ASP A 267 4.53 -2.80 -3.26
CA ASP A 267 5.69 -3.24 -4.03
C ASP A 267 6.70 -4.02 -3.18
N VAL A 268 6.44 -4.22 -1.88
CA VAL A 268 7.32 -4.98 -0.98
C VAL A 268 6.74 -6.36 -0.71
N PRO A 269 7.41 -7.45 -1.13
CA PRO A 269 6.89 -8.80 -0.92
C PRO A 269 6.85 -9.16 0.57
N GLU A 270 5.71 -9.63 1.06
CA GLU A 270 5.52 -10.11 2.44
C GLU A 270 6.15 -11.49 2.70
N GLY A 271 6.67 -12.15 1.67
CA GLY A 271 7.26 -13.47 1.72
C GLY A 271 7.75 -13.94 0.35
N GLY A 272 8.10 -15.22 0.27
CA GLY A 272 8.68 -15.80 -0.96
C GLY A 272 7.67 -16.17 -2.04
N ARG A 273 6.35 -15.98 -1.85
CA ARG A 273 5.32 -16.51 -2.76
C ARG A 273 5.50 -16.04 -4.20
N HIS A 274 5.84 -14.75 -4.35
CA HIS A 274 6.07 -14.10 -5.65
C HIS A 274 7.56 -13.86 -5.95
N GLY A 275 8.43 -14.59 -5.25
CA GLY A 275 9.87 -14.33 -5.24
C GLY A 275 10.21 -13.18 -4.28
N PHE A 276 11.28 -13.35 -3.52
CA PHE A 276 11.88 -12.35 -2.65
C PHE A 276 13.35 -12.20 -3.08
N LEU A 277 13.67 -11.05 -3.67
CA LEU A 277 15.00 -10.76 -4.19
C LEU A 277 15.88 -10.19 -3.09
N ARG A 278 17.20 -10.34 -3.25
CA ARG A 278 18.19 -9.67 -2.41
C ARG A 278 17.91 -8.16 -2.27
N ALA A 279 17.46 -7.50 -3.35
CA ALA A 279 17.15 -6.08 -3.38
C ALA A 279 15.92 -5.68 -2.54
N ASP A 280 14.99 -6.60 -2.28
CA ASP A 280 13.76 -6.31 -1.51
C ASP A 280 14.03 -6.23 0.00
N ARG A 281 15.17 -6.75 0.47
CA ARG A 281 15.49 -6.92 1.88
C ARG A 281 15.36 -5.62 2.68
N ALA A 282 15.95 -4.53 2.19
CA ALA A 282 15.95 -3.25 2.91
C ALA A 282 14.53 -2.71 3.11
N ASN A 283 13.71 -2.73 2.06
CA ASN A 283 12.33 -2.26 2.12
C ASN A 283 11.46 -3.19 2.99
N PHE A 284 11.68 -4.50 2.93
CA PHE A 284 11.02 -5.48 3.80
C PHE A 284 11.34 -5.26 5.29
N GLU A 285 12.61 -5.05 5.64
CA GLU A 285 13.05 -4.80 7.01
C GLU A 285 12.48 -3.48 7.55
N GLN A 286 12.44 -2.44 6.72
CA GLN A 286 11.80 -1.17 7.06
C GLN A 286 10.29 -1.35 7.29
N ALA A 287 9.57 -1.99 6.36
CA ALA A 287 8.13 -2.25 6.48
C ALA A 287 7.82 -3.10 7.73
N THR A 288 8.62 -4.13 7.99
CA THR A 288 8.51 -4.98 9.19
C THR A 288 8.69 -4.18 10.47
N THR A 289 9.67 -3.27 10.52
CA THR A 289 9.91 -2.41 11.68
C THR A 289 8.70 -1.51 11.99
N VAL A 290 8.13 -0.90 10.95
CA VAL A 290 6.93 -0.04 11.09
C VAL A 290 5.73 -0.87 11.55
N ALA A 291 5.49 -2.02 10.92
CA ALA A 291 4.38 -2.92 11.26
C ALA A 291 4.51 -3.48 12.69
N ALA A 292 5.71 -3.92 13.08
CA ALA A 292 5.99 -4.43 14.42
C ALA A 292 5.80 -3.34 15.50
N LYS A 293 6.21 -2.09 15.21
CA LYS A 293 5.99 -0.96 16.11
C LYS A 293 4.50 -0.75 16.37
N LEU A 294 3.68 -0.66 15.31
CA LEU A 294 2.24 -0.47 15.46
C LEU A 294 1.59 -1.62 16.23
N LEU A 295 1.93 -2.86 15.88
CA LEU A 295 1.40 -4.05 16.55
C LEU A 295 1.77 -4.09 18.04
N ARG A 296 3.03 -3.79 18.38
CA ARG A 296 3.49 -3.70 19.77
C ARG A 296 2.76 -2.61 20.54
N ASP A 297 2.63 -1.42 19.97
CA ASP A 297 1.97 -0.29 20.63
C ASP A 297 0.49 -0.63 20.92
N GLN A 298 -0.19 -1.35 20.02
CA GLN A 298 -1.53 -1.88 20.25
C GLN A 298 -1.56 -2.92 21.39
N LEU A 299 -0.65 -3.89 21.39
CA LEU A 299 -0.58 -4.95 22.40
C LEU A 299 -0.33 -4.40 23.81
N VAL A 300 0.59 -3.43 23.94
CA VAL A 300 0.89 -2.78 25.23
C VAL A 300 -0.31 -2.00 25.76
N THR A 301 -1.09 -1.38 24.86
CA THR A 301 -2.25 -0.58 25.22
C THR A 301 -3.42 -1.46 25.69
N ASP A 302 -3.75 -2.50 24.93
CA ASP A 302 -4.95 -3.31 25.16
C ASP A 302 -4.72 -4.51 26.08
N HIS A 303 -3.48 -5.02 26.11
CA HIS A 303 -3.12 -6.27 26.79
C HIS A 303 -1.80 -6.14 27.59
N PRO A 304 -1.69 -5.17 28.51
CA PRO A 304 -0.45 -4.87 29.21
C PRO A 304 0.08 -6.08 29.99
N GLY A 305 1.34 -6.43 29.76
CA GLY A 305 2.05 -7.47 30.50
C GLY A 305 1.68 -8.92 30.15
N ARG A 306 0.79 -9.14 29.18
CA ARG A 306 0.41 -10.50 28.75
C ARG A 306 1.41 -11.08 27.74
N PRO A 307 1.70 -12.39 27.81
CA PRO A 307 2.46 -13.07 26.77
C PRO A 307 1.67 -13.10 25.45
N VAL A 308 2.38 -13.29 24.34
CA VAL A 308 1.79 -13.26 23.00
C VAL A 308 2.16 -14.52 22.23
N ILE A 309 1.19 -15.12 21.53
CA ILE A 309 1.46 -16.14 20.51
C ILE A 309 1.10 -15.54 19.15
N VAL A 310 2.11 -15.29 18.32
CA VAL A 310 1.93 -14.85 16.95
C VAL A 310 1.65 -16.07 16.07
N LEU A 311 0.47 -16.08 15.46
CA LEU A 311 -0.05 -17.13 14.59
C LEU A 311 0.08 -16.69 13.12
N ALA A 312 0.94 -17.37 12.36
CA ALA A 312 1.00 -17.30 10.91
C ALA A 312 -0.13 -18.13 10.26
N HIS A 313 -0.46 -17.82 9.01
CA HIS A 313 -1.48 -18.55 8.24
C HIS A 313 -0.87 -19.36 7.09
N GLU A 314 -0.82 -20.68 7.27
CA GLU A 314 -0.35 -21.66 6.28
C GLU A 314 1.04 -21.34 5.70
N GLU A 315 1.09 -20.76 4.50
CA GLU A 315 2.30 -20.45 3.75
C GLU A 315 2.90 -19.09 4.14
N LEU A 316 2.12 -18.18 4.74
CA LEU A 316 2.58 -16.86 5.23
C LEU A 316 3.31 -17.01 6.56
N MET A 317 4.50 -17.61 6.52
CA MET A 317 5.25 -17.97 7.73
C MET A 317 6.31 -16.95 8.13
N TYR A 318 7.06 -16.40 7.17
CA TYR A 318 8.27 -15.63 7.45
C TYR A 318 8.01 -14.23 8.02
N LEU A 319 7.08 -13.46 7.43
CA LEU A 319 6.73 -12.15 7.98
C LEU A 319 6.22 -12.25 9.43
N PRO A 320 5.25 -13.12 9.77
CA PRO A 320 4.81 -13.24 11.16
C PRO A 320 5.92 -13.72 12.10
N LEU A 321 6.88 -14.52 11.62
CA LEU A 321 8.08 -14.88 12.37
C LEU A 321 8.96 -13.65 12.65
N CYS A 322 9.16 -12.77 11.67
CA CYS A 322 9.91 -11.53 11.83
C CYS A 322 9.22 -10.55 12.79
N LEU A 323 7.89 -10.43 12.71
CA LEU A 323 7.10 -9.65 13.67
C LEU A 323 7.26 -10.22 15.09
N ALA A 324 7.14 -11.54 15.25
CA ALA A 324 7.29 -12.21 16.53
C ALA A 324 8.68 -11.97 17.16
N ALA A 325 9.74 -12.09 16.37
CA ALA A 325 11.11 -11.83 16.82
C ALA A 325 11.31 -10.36 17.22
N THR A 326 10.85 -9.42 16.39
CA THR A 326 10.99 -7.97 16.66
C THR A 326 10.22 -7.55 17.92
N ILE A 327 9.05 -8.15 18.17
CA ILE A 327 8.28 -7.90 19.39
C ILE A 327 8.99 -8.52 20.61
N ALA A 328 9.55 -9.72 20.47
CA ALA A 328 10.30 -10.38 21.55
C ALA A 328 11.50 -9.53 22.01
N GLU A 329 12.21 -8.89 21.08
CA GLU A 329 13.33 -7.98 21.38
C GLU A 329 12.92 -6.76 22.23
N SER A 330 11.63 -6.39 22.24
CA SER A 330 11.11 -5.32 23.10
C SER A 330 10.80 -5.76 24.54
N GLY A 331 11.06 -7.03 24.88
CA GLY A 331 10.87 -7.59 26.23
C GLY A 331 9.50 -8.22 26.49
N ILE A 332 8.61 -8.24 25.49
CA ILE A 332 7.33 -8.97 25.57
C ILE A 332 7.62 -10.47 25.38
N PRO A 333 7.14 -11.38 26.24
CA PRO A 333 7.27 -12.81 26.00
C PRO A 333 6.46 -13.23 24.76
N VAL A 334 7.14 -13.77 23.74
CA VAL A 334 6.50 -14.18 22.48
C VAL A 334 6.77 -15.67 22.17
N ARG A 335 5.75 -16.33 21.61
CA ARG A 335 5.89 -17.58 20.85
C ARG A 335 5.36 -17.36 19.43
N TYR A 336 5.91 -18.13 18.51
CA TYR A 336 5.50 -18.19 17.11
C TYR A 336 4.88 -19.55 16.81
N GLN A 337 3.79 -19.54 16.07
CA GLN A 337 3.14 -20.74 15.57
C GLN A 337 2.46 -20.47 14.21
N THR A 338 2.07 -21.50 13.47
CA THR A 338 1.24 -21.35 12.26
C THR A 338 0.09 -22.35 12.21
N THR A 339 -0.93 -22.03 11.40
CA THR A 339 -1.99 -22.96 11.01
C THR A 339 -1.49 -23.99 9.99
N THR A 340 -2.30 -25.03 9.74
CA THR A 340 -1.99 -26.03 8.71
C THR A 340 -3.20 -26.65 8.01
N ARG A 341 -2.99 -27.10 6.77
CA ARG A 341 -3.93 -27.95 6.01
C ARG A 341 -3.96 -29.41 6.49
N SER A 342 -2.91 -29.88 7.14
CA SER A 342 -2.72 -31.32 7.41
C SER A 342 -3.41 -31.76 8.71
N PRO A 343 -4.36 -32.71 8.67
CA PRO A 343 -4.99 -33.23 9.88
C PRO A 343 -4.04 -34.16 10.64
N ALA A 344 -3.73 -33.79 11.88
CA ALA A 344 -3.10 -34.63 12.89
C ALA A 344 -4.12 -35.15 13.90
N HIS A 345 -3.78 -36.27 14.54
CA HIS A 345 -4.58 -36.83 15.63
C HIS A 345 -4.21 -36.14 16.95
N VAL A 346 -5.21 -35.62 17.64
CA VAL A 346 -5.06 -34.93 18.93
C VAL A 346 -5.35 -35.90 20.06
N LEU A 347 -4.50 -35.90 21.07
CA LEU A 347 -4.63 -36.76 22.24
C LEU A 347 -4.08 -36.02 23.47
N ASP A 348 -4.92 -35.77 24.46
CA ASP A 348 -4.52 -35.07 25.68
C ASP A 348 -3.86 -36.01 26.69
N GLU A 349 -2.69 -36.55 26.30
CA GLU A 349 -1.90 -37.48 27.12
C GLU A 349 -0.53 -36.87 27.45
N PRO A 350 -0.03 -37.02 28.70
CA PRO A 350 1.32 -36.60 29.05
C PRO A 350 2.38 -37.23 28.13
N GLY A 351 3.25 -36.38 27.57
CA GLY A 351 4.30 -36.80 26.64
C GLY A 351 3.84 -36.97 25.19
N TYR A 352 2.61 -36.56 24.82
CA TYR A 352 2.17 -36.43 23.43
C TYR A 352 2.21 -34.95 22.98
N PRO A 353 2.73 -34.62 21.77
CA PRO A 353 2.93 -33.23 21.35
C PRO A 353 1.64 -32.44 21.07
N LEU A 354 0.58 -33.11 20.59
CA LEU A 354 -0.62 -32.44 20.07
C LEU A 354 -1.81 -32.72 20.99
N ARG A 355 -1.96 -31.91 22.03
CA ARG A 355 -2.90 -32.16 23.14
C ARG A 355 -4.22 -31.42 22.98
N ARG A 356 -4.24 -30.30 22.26
CA ARG A 356 -5.45 -29.56 21.90
C ARG A 356 -5.49 -29.32 20.39
N GLY A 357 -6.69 -29.26 19.81
CA GLY A 357 -6.83 -28.95 18.39
C GLY A 357 -8.06 -28.10 18.07
N PHE A 358 -7.86 -27.24 17.08
CA PHE A 358 -8.85 -26.35 16.52
C PHE A 358 -9.02 -26.67 15.03
N ARG A 359 -10.27 -26.78 14.59
CA ARG A 359 -10.67 -27.03 13.21
C ARG A 359 -11.61 -25.92 12.76
N PHE A 360 -11.31 -25.31 11.63
CA PHE A 360 -12.08 -24.19 11.07
C PHE A 360 -12.11 -24.31 9.53
N PRO A 361 -13.09 -23.70 8.83
CA PRO A 361 -13.09 -23.65 7.37
C PRO A 361 -11.91 -22.81 6.88
N ALA A 362 -11.42 -23.09 5.67
CA ALA A 362 -10.47 -22.20 5.01
C ALA A 362 -11.07 -20.78 4.89
N PRO A 363 -10.37 -19.72 5.35
CA PRO A 363 -10.85 -18.36 5.19
C PRO A 363 -10.99 -17.95 3.72
N GLU A 364 -10.06 -18.39 2.88
CA GLU A 364 -10.00 -18.01 1.47
C GLU A 364 -11.20 -18.54 0.67
N SER A 365 -11.59 -17.81 -0.39
CA SER A 365 -12.65 -18.24 -1.30
C SER A 365 -12.20 -19.41 -2.18
N GLY A 366 -13.14 -20.31 -2.49
CA GLY A 366 -12.88 -21.48 -3.36
C GLY A 366 -12.15 -22.66 -2.68
N GLU A 367 -11.78 -22.54 -1.41
CA GLU A 367 -11.19 -23.61 -0.61
C GLU A 367 -12.24 -24.25 0.31
N GLU A 368 -12.46 -25.56 0.12
CA GLU A 368 -13.46 -26.35 0.85
C GLU A 368 -12.85 -27.17 2.00
N GLN A 369 -11.54 -27.46 1.93
CA GLN A 369 -10.88 -28.29 2.93
C GLN A 369 -10.66 -27.52 4.23
N PRO A 370 -10.89 -28.15 5.41
CA PRO A 370 -10.68 -27.50 6.69
C PRO A 370 -9.21 -27.18 6.94
N ARG A 371 -8.98 -26.22 7.83
CA ARG A 371 -7.68 -25.86 8.39
C ARG A 371 -7.63 -26.22 9.87
N TYR A 372 -6.41 -26.35 10.37
CA TYR A 372 -6.13 -26.80 11.72
C TYR A 372 -5.12 -25.90 12.42
N LEU A 373 -5.28 -25.77 13.73
CA LEU A 373 -4.29 -25.22 14.66
C LEU A 373 -4.21 -26.16 15.87
N TYR A 374 -3.02 -26.36 16.43
CA TYR A 374 -2.81 -27.29 17.54
C TYR A 374 -2.27 -26.57 18.77
N ASN A 375 -2.65 -27.00 19.97
CA ASN A 375 -2.27 -26.41 21.26
C ASN A 375 -2.72 -24.94 21.45
N ALA A 376 -2.12 -23.99 20.73
CA ALA A 376 -2.35 -22.55 20.85
C ALA A 376 -2.35 -22.05 22.29
N SER A 377 -1.42 -22.58 23.10
CA SER A 377 -1.27 -22.31 24.53
C SER A 377 0.19 -22.13 24.88
N TRP A 378 0.48 -21.48 26.00
CA TRP A 378 1.86 -21.30 26.43
C TRP A 378 2.47 -22.66 26.84
N PRO A 379 3.62 -23.10 26.28
CA PRO A 379 4.15 -24.45 26.55
C PRO A 379 4.66 -24.65 27.98
N ASP A 380 5.21 -23.59 28.59
CA ASP A 380 6.00 -23.68 29.83
C ASP A 380 5.15 -23.39 31.09
N ASP A 381 3.94 -22.87 30.91
CA ASP A 381 3.05 -22.44 32.00
C ASP A 381 1.58 -22.61 31.56
N PRO A 382 0.87 -23.64 32.07
CA PRO A 382 -0.54 -23.87 31.77
C PRO A 382 -1.47 -22.74 32.24
N GLU A 383 -1.05 -21.93 33.22
CA GLU A 383 -1.84 -20.82 33.76
C GLU A 383 -1.60 -19.50 33.02
N ALA A 384 -0.60 -19.46 32.12
CA ALA A 384 -0.37 -18.28 31.29
C ALA A 384 -1.56 -18.05 30.34
N ASP A 385 -1.99 -16.79 30.25
CA ASP A 385 -3.11 -16.35 29.42
C ASP A 385 -2.61 -15.48 28.26
N PRO A 386 -2.08 -16.09 27.18
CA PRO A 386 -1.53 -15.36 26.06
C PRO A 386 -2.61 -14.76 25.16
N VAL A 387 -2.29 -13.60 24.59
CA VAL A 387 -3.03 -13.04 23.46
C VAL A 387 -2.61 -13.76 22.19
N LEU A 388 -3.57 -14.20 21.39
CA LEU A 388 -3.32 -14.81 20.09
C LEU A 388 -3.35 -13.73 18.99
N VAL A 389 -2.21 -13.46 18.36
CA VAL A 389 -2.10 -12.51 17.26
C VAL A 389 -2.11 -13.27 15.95
N PHE A 390 -3.23 -13.32 15.24
CA PHE A 390 -3.32 -13.97 13.93
C PHE A 390 -2.96 -13.01 12.82
N VAL A 391 -1.85 -13.29 12.12
CA VAL A 391 -1.36 -12.46 11.01
C VAL A 391 -1.89 -13.03 9.69
N ALA A 392 -2.74 -12.24 9.01
CA ALA A 392 -3.43 -12.63 7.78
C ALA A 392 -3.00 -11.77 6.59
N ASP A 393 -2.89 -12.39 5.41
CA ASP A 393 -2.88 -11.67 4.14
C ASP A 393 -4.31 -11.36 3.67
N SER A 394 -4.44 -10.48 2.67
CA SER A 394 -5.76 -10.02 2.18
C SER A 394 -6.72 -11.14 1.77
N PRO A 395 -6.28 -12.24 1.13
CA PRO A 395 -7.19 -13.36 0.85
C PRO A 395 -7.74 -14.07 2.09
N ALA A 396 -6.97 -14.09 3.18
CA ALA A 396 -7.37 -14.74 4.43
C ALA A 396 -8.22 -13.84 5.34
N ASP A 397 -8.04 -12.51 5.26
CA ASP A 397 -8.91 -11.49 5.89
C ASP A 397 -10.29 -11.44 5.21
N SER A 398 -11.12 -12.43 5.50
CA SER A 398 -12.41 -12.69 4.86
C SER A 398 -13.55 -12.78 5.88
N GLU A 399 -14.79 -12.66 5.42
CA GLU A 399 -15.96 -12.91 6.28
C GLU A 399 -15.95 -14.32 6.89
N ARG A 400 -15.44 -15.33 6.18
CA ARG A 400 -15.33 -16.72 6.67
C ARG A 400 -14.38 -16.86 7.86
N LEU A 401 -13.36 -15.99 7.96
CA LEU A 401 -12.45 -15.96 9.11
C LEU A 401 -13.18 -15.62 10.41
N HIS A 402 -14.16 -14.71 10.32
CA HIS A 402 -14.91 -14.14 11.44
C HIS A 402 -16.29 -14.78 11.67
N ALA A 403 -16.82 -15.50 10.68
CA ALA A 403 -18.11 -16.18 10.75
C ALA A 403 -18.15 -17.25 11.87
N PRO A 404 -19.35 -17.67 12.33
CA PRO A 404 -19.49 -18.81 13.23
C PRO A 404 -18.76 -20.06 12.71
N GLY A 405 -17.95 -20.68 13.56
CA GLY A 405 -17.06 -21.79 13.19
C GLY A 405 -15.77 -21.39 12.47
N GLY A 406 -15.59 -20.13 12.11
CA GLY A 406 -14.33 -19.54 11.62
C GLY A 406 -13.25 -19.52 12.69
N LEU A 407 -12.00 -19.23 12.32
CA LEU A 407 -10.87 -19.29 13.26
C LEU A 407 -11.06 -18.36 14.47
N VAL A 408 -11.50 -17.13 14.23
CA VAL A 408 -11.69 -16.14 15.31
C VAL A 408 -12.81 -16.60 16.25
N ASP A 409 -13.90 -17.13 15.70
CA ASP A 409 -15.01 -17.67 16.50
C ASP A 409 -14.56 -18.86 17.35
N VAL A 410 -13.85 -19.82 16.75
CA VAL A 410 -13.34 -21.01 17.42
C VAL A 410 -12.34 -20.67 18.54
N LEU A 411 -11.40 -19.76 18.31
CA LEU A 411 -10.41 -19.38 19.30
C LEU A 411 -11.01 -18.56 20.46
N THR A 412 -11.91 -17.63 20.15
CA THR A 412 -12.61 -16.87 21.20
C THR A 412 -13.56 -17.75 22.01
N ALA A 413 -14.28 -18.69 21.39
CA ALA A 413 -15.10 -19.68 22.10
C ALA A 413 -14.25 -20.57 23.02
N ALA A 414 -13.00 -20.80 22.65
CA ALA A 414 -11.99 -21.50 23.44
C ALA A 414 -11.36 -20.65 24.58
N GLY A 415 -11.80 -19.41 24.76
CA GLY A 415 -11.42 -18.50 25.85
C GLY A 415 -10.26 -17.55 25.54
N SER A 416 -9.67 -17.63 24.34
CA SER A 416 -8.51 -16.81 23.97
C SER A 416 -8.93 -15.44 23.45
N ASP A 417 -8.21 -14.39 23.85
CA ASP A 417 -8.32 -13.09 23.21
C ASP A 417 -7.52 -13.10 21.90
N VAL A 418 -8.14 -12.65 20.82
CA VAL A 418 -7.61 -12.74 19.45
C VAL A 418 -7.45 -11.35 18.83
N LEU A 419 -6.25 -11.01 18.40
CA LEU A 419 -5.99 -9.84 17.57
C LEU A 419 -5.68 -10.30 16.14
N VAL A 420 -6.53 -9.94 15.19
CA VAL A 420 -6.30 -10.20 13.76
C VAL A 420 -5.50 -9.03 13.19
N ALA A 421 -4.23 -9.27 12.88
CA ALA A 421 -3.34 -8.30 12.26
C ALA A 421 -3.27 -8.56 10.74
N VAL A 422 -3.74 -7.61 9.93
CA VAL A 422 -3.88 -7.80 8.48
C VAL A 422 -2.78 -7.04 7.75
N VAL A 423 -2.09 -7.74 6.84
CA VAL A 423 -1.15 -7.15 5.90
C VAL A 423 -1.73 -7.20 4.48
N ARG A 424 -1.72 -6.06 3.81
CA ARG A 424 -2.02 -5.97 2.37
C ARG A 424 -0.73 -6.33 1.63
N GLY A 425 -0.50 -7.64 1.45
CA GLY A 425 0.67 -8.17 0.75
C GLY A 425 0.87 -7.56 -0.65
N ALA A 426 2.02 -7.83 -1.27
CA ALA A 426 2.38 -7.24 -2.55
C ALA A 426 1.37 -7.60 -3.65
N ASP A 427 0.93 -6.61 -4.43
CA ASP A 427 0.13 -6.89 -5.64
C ASP A 427 1.09 -7.46 -6.70
N PRO A 428 0.83 -8.65 -7.28
CA PRO A 428 1.75 -9.26 -8.22
C PRO A 428 2.10 -8.38 -9.42
N ARG A 429 1.17 -7.52 -9.87
CA ARG A 429 1.41 -6.60 -11.00
C ARG A 429 2.26 -5.42 -10.57
N THR A 430 1.96 -4.80 -9.42
CA THR A 430 2.78 -3.72 -8.85
C THR A 430 4.20 -4.20 -8.55
N LEU A 431 4.37 -5.40 -7.99
CA LEU A 431 5.68 -6.00 -7.72
C LEU A 431 6.45 -6.26 -9.02
N ALA A 432 5.79 -6.82 -10.04
CA ALA A 432 6.40 -7.03 -11.36
C ALA A 432 6.78 -5.70 -12.03
N ALA A 433 5.91 -4.70 -11.94
CA ALA A 433 6.10 -3.34 -12.44
C ALA A 433 7.32 -2.67 -11.79
N ALA A 434 7.39 -2.68 -10.45
CA ALA A 434 8.51 -2.14 -9.69
C ALA A 434 9.84 -2.81 -10.06
N ARG A 435 9.85 -4.14 -10.22
CA ARG A 435 11.05 -4.90 -10.59
C ARG A 435 11.47 -4.72 -12.05
N SER A 436 10.53 -4.45 -12.95
CA SER A 436 10.80 -4.25 -14.39
C SER A 436 10.96 -2.79 -14.78
N GLY A 437 10.70 -1.85 -13.86
CA GLY A 437 10.67 -0.42 -14.16
C GLY A 437 9.54 -0.01 -15.10
N THR A 438 8.44 -0.78 -15.18
CA THR A 438 7.28 -0.46 -16.03
C THR A 438 6.11 0.05 -15.19
N TYR A 439 5.51 1.19 -15.53
CA TYR A 439 4.32 1.70 -14.83
C TYR A 439 3.09 0.85 -15.13
N SER A 440 2.39 0.40 -14.08
CA SER A 440 1.17 -0.42 -14.20
C SER A 440 -0.11 0.28 -13.72
N GLY A 441 -0.06 1.59 -13.47
CA GLY A 441 -1.21 2.39 -13.05
C GLY A 441 -2.04 2.91 -14.23
N PRO A 442 -3.11 3.68 -13.95
CA PRO A 442 -3.95 4.28 -14.98
C PRO A 442 -3.20 5.29 -15.84
N GLY A 443 -3.50 5.34 -17.13
CA GLY A 443 -2.97 6.34 -18.06
C GLY A 443 -3.79 7.63 -18.04
N PRO A 444 -3.23 8.76 -18.51
CA PRO A 444 -3.95 10.02 -18.59
C PRO A 444 -5.09 9.98 -19.62
N LEU A 445 -6.14 10.76 -19.36
CA LEU A 445 -7.20 11.06 -20.33
C LEU A 445 -6.86 12.31 -21.16
N SER A 446 -7.50 12.49 -22.31
CA SER A 446 -7.31 13.65 -23.19
C SER A 446 -8.60 14.03 -23.92
N GLY A 447 -8.68 15.29 -24.37
CA GLY A 447 -9.74 15.71 -25.27
C GLY A 447 -9.58 15.08 -26.68
N PRO A 448 -10.69 14.85 -27.41
CA PRO A 448 -12.07 15.19 -27.05
C PRO A 448 -12.78 14.10 -26.23
N GLU A 449 -12.13 12.98 -25.92
CA GLU A 449 -12.77 11.90 -25.15
C GLU A 449 -13.09 12.33 -23.72
N PHE A 450 -12.21 13.14 -23.11
CA PHE A 450 -12.41 13.70 -21.78
C PHE A 450 -11.94 15.15 -21.70
N GLY A 451 -12.90 16.06 -21.47
CA GLY A 451 -12.68 17.49 -21.44
C GLY A 451 -12.59 18.11 -22.84
N SER A 452 -12.79 19.43 -22.91
CA SER A 452 -12.82 20.18 -24.18
C SER A 452 -11.52 20.88 -24.56
N TYR A 453 -10.48 20.82 -23.72
CA TYR A 453 -9.15 21.30 -24.08
C TYR A 453 -8.46 20.35 -25.08
N ASP A 454 -7.58 20.90 -25.91
CA ASP A 454 -6.81 20.12 -26.88
C ASP A 454 -5.88 19.14 -26.16
N ARG A 455 -5.71 17.94 -26.71
CA ARG A 455 -4.79 16.91 -26.16
C ARG A 455 -3.34 17.36 -26.09
N ALA A 456 -2.95 18.32 -26.93
CA ALA A 456 -1.62 18.92 -26.88
C ALA A 456 -1.49 19.90 -25.71
N ASP A 457 -2.58 20.50 -25.24
CA ASP A 457 -2.56 21.50 -24.17
C ASP A 457 -2.49 20.88 -22.77
N VAL A 458 -3.20 19.77 -22.53
CA VAL A 458 -3.23 19.11 -21.21
C VAL A 458 -3.61 17.63 -21.30
N ALA A 459 -2.98 16.83 -20.45
CA ALA A 459 -3.35 15.46 -20.14
C ALA A 459 -3.97 15.36 -18.74
N TRP A 460 -5.08 14.66 -18.57
CA TRP A 460 -5.79 14.57 -17.28
C TRP A 460 -5.36 13.33 -16.51
N LEU A 461 -4.73 13.51 -15.35
CA LEU A 461 -4.51 12.42 -14.39
C LEU A 461 -5.75 12.32 -13.48
N LEU A 462 -6.86 11.95 -14.11
CA LEU A 462 -8.19 11.83 -13.49
C LEU A 462 -8.89 10.57 -14.02
N LYS A 463 -9.76 9.98 -13.21
CA LYS A 463 -10.66 8.91 -13.65
C LYS A 463 -11.94 9.52 -14.24
N ASP A 464 -12.37 8.99 -15.38
CA ASP A 464 -13.64 9.39 -15.99
C ASP A 464 -14.82 8.82 -15.20
N LEU A 465 -15.61 9.71 -14.60
CA LEU A 465 -16.85 9.39 -13.89
C LEU A 465 -18.09 9.95 -14.59
N SER A 466 -18.01 10.23 -15.90
CA SER A 466 -19.11 10.86 -16.64
C SER A 466 -20.39 10.03 -16.68
N GLY A 467 -20.26 8.70 -16.61
CA GLY A 467 -21.39 7.78 -16.51
C GLY A 467 -21.97 7.59 -15.11
N ALA A 468 -21.38 8.19 -14.07
CA ALA A 468 -21.86 8.06 -12.70
C ALA A 468 -22.92 9.11 -12.35
N ASP A 469 -23.89 8.71 -11.52
CA ASP A 469 -24.90 9.61 -10.94
C ASP A 469 -24.32 10.25 -9.66
N LEU A 470 -23.71 11.43 -9.83
CA LEU A 470 -22.96 12.13 -8.79
C LEU A 470 -23.64 13.43 -8.35
N GLU A 471 -24.50 13.98 -9.19
CA GLU A 471 -25.18 15.24 -8.96
C GLU A 471 -26.30 15.07 -7.92
N ALA A 472 -26.22 15.82 -6.83
CA ALA A 472 -27.28 15.86 -5.83
C ALA A 472 -27.68 17.30 -5.50
N ASP A 473 -28.91 17.47 -5.02
CA ASP A 473 -29.44 18.78 -4.65
C ASP A 473 -28.62 19.41 -3.49
N THR A 474 -28.52 20.74 -3.50
CA THR A 474 -27.65 21.45 -2.57
C THR A 474 -28.05 21.25 -1.10
N ALA A 475 -29.35 21.13 -0.81
CA ALA A 475 -29.85 21.02 0.56
C ALA A 475 -29.53 19.64 1.17
N SER A 476 -29.75 18.57 0.43
CA SER A 476 -29.41 17.20 0.87
C SER A 476 -27.90 17.02 1.02
N ARG A 477 -27.08 17.56 0.11
CA ARG A 477 -25.62 17.51 0.20
C ARG A 477 -25.11 18.22 1.45
N GLU A 478 -25.56 19.45 1.68
CA GLU A 478 -25.16 20.25 2.84
C GLU A 478 -25.55 19.56 4.16
N GLN A 479 -26.75 18.97 4.23
CA GLN A 479 -27.20 18.22 5.41
C GLN A 479 -26.32 17.01 5.73
N ARG A 480 -25.92 16.22 4.73
CA ARG A 480 -25.04 15.05 4.94
C ARG A 480 -23.62 15.45 5.32
N ILE A 481 -23.10 16.53 4.73
CA ILE A 481 -21.76 17.07 5.05
C ILE A 481 -21.75 17.60 6.49
N GLN A 482 -22.75 18.40 6.87
CA GLN A 482 -22.87 18.93 8.24
C GLN A 482 -23.09 17.83 9.29
N ALA A 483 -23.76 16.74 8.92
CA ALA A 483 -23.91 15.57 9.78
C ALA A 483 -22.64 14.69 9.89
N GLY A 484 -21.58 15.01 9.14
CA GLY A 484 -20.34 14.21 9.09
C GLY A 484 -20.49 12.86 8.38
N ILE A 485 -21.61 12.64 7.69
CA ILE A 485 -21.95 11.36 7.03
C ILE A 485 -21.26 11.25 5.66
N ALA A 486 -20.97 12.38 4.99
CA ALA A 486 -20.35 12.41 3.67
C ALA A 486 -19.36 13.58 3.54
N HIS A 487 -18.33 13.42 2.71
CA HIS A 487 -17.41 14.50 2.37
C HIS A 487 -17.89 15.27 1.12
N TYR A 488 -17.56 16.57 1.01
CA TYR A 488 -18.01 17.40 -0.12
C TYR A 488 -17.48 16.91 -1.47
N ALA A 489 -16.38 16.16 -1.47
CA ALA A 489 -15.74 15.60 -2.65
C ALA A 489 -16.35 14.26 -3.09
N GLU A 490 -17.28 13.67 -2.35
CA GLU A 490 -17.88 12.38 -2.71
C GLU A 490 -19.05 12.50 -3.72
N SER A 491 -19.52 13.74 -3.98
CA SER A 491 -20.65 14.05 -4.87
C SER A 491 -20.48 15.43 -5.51
N LEU A 492 -21.21 15.69 -6.60
CA LEU A 492 -21.16 16.95 -7.33
C LEU A 492 -22.44 17.78 -7.08
N PRO A 493 -22.35 19.12 -7.01
CA PRO A 493 -23.54 19.97 -7.12
C PRO A 493 -24.07 19.95 -8.57
N ILE A 494 -25.37 20.18 -8.75
CA ILE A 494 -25.94 20.44 -10.07
C ILE A 494 -25.26 21.65 -10.71
N GLU A 495 -24.86 21.51 -11.96
CA GLU A 495 -24.08 22.51 -12.67
C GLU A 495 -24.92 23.74 -13.00
N TYR A 496 -24.47 24.90 -12.52
CA TYR A 496 -25.16 26.18 -12.74
C TYR A 496 -24.99 26.64 -14.19
N GLN A 497 -26.11 26.83 -14.89
CA GLN A 497 -26.14 27.41 -16.23
C GLN A 497 -26.34 28.94 -16.14
N PRO A 498 -25.37 29.74 -16.61
CA PRO A 498 -25.46 31.20 -16.58
C PRO A 498 -26.54 31.71 -17.54
N ASP A 499 -27.25 32.76 -17.13
CA ASP A 499 -28.15 33.49 -18.01
C ASP A 499 -27.38 34.37 -19.03
N ALA A 500 -28.11 34.96 -19.99
CA ALA A 500 -27.51 35.78 -21.04
C ALA A 500 -26.75 37.00 -20.48
N ALA A 501 -27.28 37.67 -19.45
CA ALA A 501 -26.65 38.83 -18.85
C ALA A 501 -25.31 38.48 -18.18
N TYR A 502 -25.21 37.28 -17.60
CA TYR A 502 -23.99 36.78 -17.00
C TYR A 502 -22.95 36.37 -18.03
N ARG A 503 -23.37 35.82 -19.18
CA ARG A 503 -22.46 35.55 -20.31
C ARG A 503 -21.87 36.83 -20.88
N GLU A 504 -22.68 37.87 -21.06
CA GLU A 504 -22.14 39.17 -21.48
C GLU A 504 -21.17 39.78 -20.46
N LEU A 505 -21.38 39.55 -19.16
CA LEU A 505 -20.42 39.96 -18.13
C LEU A 505 -19.09 39.22 -18.32
N PHE A 506 -19.12 37.91 -18.56
CA PHE A 506 -17.92 37.14 -18.86
C PHE A 506 -17.18 37.70 -20.09
N ASP A 507 -17.88 37.93 -21.20
CA ASP A 507 -17.25 38.43 -22.43
C ASP A 507 -16.59 39.80 -22.23
N ARG A 508 -17.28 40.71 -21.53
CA ARG A 508 -16.73 42.04 -21.18
C ARG A 508 -15.51 41.94 -20.28
N VAL A 509 -15.56 41.08 -19.25
CA VAL A 509 -14.45 40.89 -18.30
C VAL A 509 -13.26 40.27 -19.01
N LEU A 510 -13.48 39.26 -19.85
CA LEU A 510 -12.42 38.63 -20.64
C LEU A 510 -11.74 39.65 -21.55
N ALA A 511 -12.50 40.39 -22.35
CA ALA A 511 -11.95 41.40 -23.25
C ALA A 511 -11.16 42.50 -22.50
N ALA A 512 -11.66 42.96 -21.35
CA ALA A 512 -11.01 44.01 -20.57
C ALA A 512 -9.79 43.53 -19.76
N SER A 513 -9.68 42.23 -19.46
CA SER A 513 -8.61 41.68 -18.62
C SER A 513 -7.59 40.83 -19.39
N ALA A 514 -7.79 40.56 -20.68
CA ALA A 514 -6.95 39.67 -21.48
C ALA A 514 -5.45 40.03 -21.44
N GLU A 515 -5.10 41.30 -21.66
CA GLU A 515 -3.70 41.76 -21.58
C GLU A 515 -3.14 41.63 -20.16
N ARG A 516 -3.92 41.97 -19.13
CA ARG A 516 -3.48 41.82 -17.73
C ARG A 516 -3.23 40.35 -17.37
N LEU A 517 -4.10 39.44 -17.83
CA LEU A 517 -3.92 38.00 -17.66
C LEU A 517 -2.70 37.50 -18.41
N ALA A 518 -2.52 37.91 -19.66
CA ALA A 518 -1.37 37.56 -20.49
C ALA A 518 -0.04 38.01 -19.84
N LEU A 519 0.02 39.23 -19.31
CA LEU A 519 1.20 39.74 -18.61
C LEU A 519 1.51 38.90 -17.35
N ALA A 520 0.50 38.55 -16.56
CA ALA A 520 0.67 37.70 -15.39
C ALA A 520 1.11 36.28 -15.76
N VAL A 521 0.56 35.70 -16.84
CA VAL A 521 0.99 34.40 -17.40
C VAL A 521 2.45 34.44 -17.81
N GLY A 522 2.85 35.43 -18.61
CA GLY A 522 4.24 35.56 -19.05
C GLY A 522 5.18 35.74 -17.87
N THR A 523 4.79 36.54 -16.88
CA THR A 523 5.58 36.77 -15.66
C THR A 523 5.80 35.48 -14.88
N VAL A 524 4.74 34.71 -14.58
CA VAL A 524 4.88 33.45 -13.82
C VAL A 524 5.63 32.38 -14.62
N ALA A 525 5.41 32.30 -15.93
CA ALA A 525 6.10 31.35 -16.81
C ALA A 525 7.62 31.60 -16.84
N GLU A 526 8.05 32.85 -17.01
CA GLU A 526 9.48 33.20 -16.98
C GLU A 526 10.10 33.06 -15.59
N LEU A 527 9.35 33.33 -14.51
CA LEU A 527 9.83 33.10 -13.15
C LEU A 527 10.07 31.61 -12.89
N VAL A 528 9.14 30.74 -13.30
CA VAL A 528 9.29 29.29 -13.19
C VAL A 528 10.56 28.83 -13.91
N VAL A 529 10.78 29.29 -15.15
CA VAL A 529 11.97 28.89 -15.92
C VAL A 529 13.26 29.44 -15.31
N ALA A 530 13.24 30.67 -14.79
CA ALA A 530 14.39 31.27 -14.12
C ALA A 530 14.78 30.52 -12.82
N GLU A 531 13.84 29.82 -12.19
CA GLU A 531 14.03 29.12 -10.91
C GLU A 531 14.29 27.63 -11.07
N ARG A 532 13.63 27.00 -12.04
CA ARG A 532 13.61 25.55 -12.24
C ARG A 532 14.41 25.10 -13.46
N GLY A 533 14.78 26.02 -14.34
CA GLY A 533 15.39 25.71 -15.62
C GLY A 533 14.36 25.42 -16.71
N THR A 534 14.83 24.84 -17.82
CA THR A 534 14.01 24.59 -19.01
C THR A 534 13.46 23.17 -19.10
N ASP A 535 13.99 22.25 -18.30
CA ASP A 535 13.51 20.87 -18.19
C ASP A 535 12.49 20.80 -17.05
N ILE A 536 11.26 21.23 -17.35
CA ILE A 536 10.16 21.32 -16.39
C ILE A 536 8.93 20.59 -16.90
N VAL A 537 8.08 20.19 -15.96
CA VAL A 537 6.79 19.52 -16.20
C VAL A 537 5.72 20.26 -15.42
N LEU A 538 4.63 20.66 -16.08
CA LEU A 538 3.54 21.35 -15.38
C LEU A 538 2.55 20.34 -14.82
N ALA A 539 2.24 20.46 -13.53
CA ALA A 539 1.16 19.72 -12.86
C ALA A 539 0.12 20.73 -12.33
N SER A 540 -0.87 21.09 -13.15
CA SER A 540 -1.90 22.03 -12.75
C SER A 540 -2.95 21.38 -11.85
N LEU A 541 -3.39 22.13 -10.83
CA LEU A 541 -4.50 21.71 -9.99
C LEU A 541 -5.81 21.82 -10.78
N ALA A 542 -6.54 20.71 -10.87
CA ALA A 542 -7.69 20.58 -11.74
C ALA A 542 -8.73 21.70 -11.54
N ARG A 543 -9.30 22.15 -12.65
CA ARG A 543 -10.18 23.33 -12.81
C ARG A 543 -9.48 24.67 -12.77
N ALA A 544 -9.09 25.18 -11.61
CA ALA A 544 -8.62 26.57 -11.50
C ALA A 544 -7.21 26.75 -12.07
N GLY A 545 -6.33 25.76 -11.84
CA GLY A 545 -4.97 25.74 -12.37
C GLY A 545 -4.91 25.34 -13.84
N THR A 546 -5.82 24.51 -14.33
CA THR A 546 -5.74 23.94 -15.69
C THR A 546 -5.64 25.00 -16.81
N PRO A 547 -6.53 26.02 -16.89
CA PRO A 547 -6.39 27.07 -17.89
C PRO A 547 -5.05 27.82 -17.79
N VAL A 548 -4.54 28.00 -16.56
CA VAL A 548 -3.27 28.68 -16.32
C VAL A 548 -2.08 27.83 -16.76
N GLY A 549 -2.08 26.53 -16.47
CA GLY A 549 -1.08 25.59 -16.97
C GLY A 549 -1.04 25.55 -18.50
N ILE A 550 -2.20 25.58 -19.17
CA ILE A 550 -2.29 25.68 -20.63
C ILE A 550 -1.68 27.00 -21.13
N LEU A 551 -2.04 28.14 -20.52
CA LEU A 551 -1.52 29.45 -20.92
C LEU A 551 -0.01 29.57 -20.70
N ILE A 552 0.52 29.05 -19.58
CA ILE A 552 1.97 28.96 -19.34
C ILE A 552 2.62 28.10 -20.43
N ARG A 553 2.09 26.91 -20.70
CA ARG A 553 2.63 26.03 -21.76
C ARG A 553 2.66 26.73 -23.11
N ARG A 554 1.56 27.37 -23.52
CA ARG A 554 1.49 28.12 -24.80
C ARG A 554 2.48 29.30 -24.83
N TRP A 555 2.66 30.02 -23.73
CA TRP A 555 3.65 31.10 -23.63
C TRP A 555 5.09 30.60 -23.79
N LEU A 556 5.40 29.44 -23.20
CA LEU A 556 6.74 28.82 -23.26
C LEU A 556 7.02 28.14 -24.61
N ALA A 557 5.98 27.62 -25.27
CA ALA A 557 6.06 27.04 -26.60
C ALA A 557 6.21 28.09 -27.71
N ASP A 558 5.81 29.33 -27.44
CA ASP A 558 6.02 30.43 -28.37
C ASP A 558 7.50 30.87 -28.39
N ARG A 559 7.99 31.32 -29.55
CA ARG A 559 9.42 31.66 -29.69
C ARG A 559 9.72 32.97 -28.99
N HIS A 560 10.74 32.95 -28.13
CA HIS A 560 11.30 34.15 -27.50
C HIS A 560 12.61 34.53 -28.19
N GLU A 561 12.98 35.82 -28.20
CA GLU A 561 14.26 36.27 -28.79
C GLU A 561 15.46 35.64 -28.05
N ASP A 562 15.30 35.40 -26.75
CA ASP A 562 16.38 35.02 -25.84
C ASP A 562 16.47 33.51 -25.57
N ARG A 563 15.51 32.71 -26.06
CA ARG A 563 15.49 31.24 -25.88
C ARG A 563 14.68 30.50 -26.96
N PRO A 564 14.99 29.22 -27.24
CA PRO A 564 14.13 28.39 -28.07
C PRO A 564 12.76 28.17 -27.43
N ALA A 565 11.78 27.86 -28.27
CA ALA A 565 10.48 27.34 -27.85
C ALA A 565 10.67 26.07 -27.00
N LEU A 566 9.95 25.98 -25.88
CA LEU A 566 9.98 24.84 -24.99
C LEU A 566 8.74 23.99 -25.20
N ASP A 567 8.94 22.70 -25.48
CA ASP A 567 7.85 21.72 -25.47
C ASP A 567 7.80 21.06 -24.10
N ILE A 568 6.85 21.48 -23.28
CA ILE A 568 6.74 21.09 -21.88
C ILE A 568 5.50 20.19 -21.70
N PRO A 569 5.64 19.01 -21.08
CA PRO A 569 4.50 18.20 -20.68
C PRO A 569 3.63 18.94 -19.66
N HIS A 570 2.31 18.81 -19.80
CA HIS A 570 1.35 19.40 -18.88
C HIS A 570 0.27 18.41 -18.48
N TYR A 571 0.15 18.19 -17.18
CA TYR A 571 -0.84 17.32 -16.56
C TYR A 571 -1.79 18.14 -15.67
N ALA A 572 -3.06 17.77 -15.63
CA ALA A 572 -4.01 18.24 -14.63
C ALA A 572 -4.22 17.15 -13.56
N VAL A 573 -4.01 17.50 -12.29
CA VAL A 573 -4.05 16.60 -11.13
C VAL A 573 -5.12 17.03 -10.12
N SER A 574 -5.68 16.06 -9.41
CA SER A 574 -6.62 16.37 -8.32
C SER A 574 -5.90 16.71 -7.03
N ILE A 575 -6.41 17.74 -6.34
CA ILE A 575 -6.20 17.96 -4.92
C ILE A 575 -7.53 18.23 -4.24
N VAL A 576 -7.75 17.65 -3.06
CA VAL A 576 -8.97 17.81 -2.28
C VAL A 576 -8.57 18.27 -0.89
N ARG A 577 -9.13 19.40 -0.44
CA ARG A 577 -8.85 19.94 0.90
C ARG A 577 -9.25 18.92 1.97
N ASP A 578 -8.46 18.82 3.02
CA ASP A 578 -8.62 17.88 4.14
C ASP A 578 -8.47 16.39 3.72
N ARG A 579 -8.00 16.13 2.50
CA ARG A 579 -7.86 14.79 1.89
C ARG A 579 -6.57 14.62 1.08
N GLY A 580 -5.83 15.69 0.83
CA GLY A 580 -4.58 15.68 0.09
C GLY A 580 -4.70 15.68 -1.43
N ILE A 581 -3.53 15.59 -2.05
CA ILE A 581 -3.35 15.43 -3.49
C ILE A 581 -3.46 13.95 -3.88
N ASP A 582 -3.88 13.68 -5.12
CA ASP A 582 -3.98 12.33 -5.65
C ASP A 582 -2.60 11.65 -5.71
N THR A 583 -2.38 10.67 -4.83
CA THR A 583 -1.09 9.96 -4.73
C THR A 583 -0.83 9.05 -5.94
N VAL A 584 -1.86 8.54 -6.61
CA VAL A 584 -1.70 7.73 -7.83
C VAL A 584 -1.23 8.63 -8.99
N ALA A 585 -1.70 9.87 -9.04
CA ALA A 585 -1.19 10.88 -9.98
C ALA A 585 0.26 11.27 -9.68
N LEU A 586 0.66 11.37 -8.40
CA LEU A 586 2.06 11.57 -8.02
C LEU A 586 2.95 10.39 -8.43
N ASP A 587 2.49 9.14 -8.24
CA ASP A 587 3.20 7.94 -8.69
C ASP A 587 3.40 7.95 -10.22
N TYR A 588 2.36 8.35 -10.96
CA TYR A 588 2.47 8.55 -12.41
C TYR A 588 3.56 9.57 -12.74
N LEU A 589 3.54 10.74 -12.10
CA LEU A 589 4.49 11.81 -12.36
C LEU A 589 5.92 11.38 -12.01
N ALA A 590 6.14 10.77 -10.85
CA ALA A 590 7.45 10.31 -10.39
C ALA A 590 8.03 9.19 -11.28
N HIS A 591 7.16 8.38 -11.89
CA HIS A 591 7.60 7.33 -12.81
C HIS A 591 8.04 7.88 -14.17
N HIS A 592 7.32 8.89 -14.68
CA HIS A 592 7.56 9.41 -16.02
C HIS A 592 8.53 10.61 -16.07
N HIS A 593 8.68 11.31 -14.94
CA HIS A 593 9.43 12.57 -14.85
C HIS A 593 10.24 12.62 -13.56
N ALA A 594 11.33 13.39 -13.56
CA ALA A 594 12.08 13.66 -12.34
C ALA A 594 11.18 14.44 -11.36
N PRO A 595 10.98 14.01 -10.11
CA PRO A 595 10.12 14.70 -9.16
C PRO A 595 10.47 16.19 -8.95
N GLY A 596 11.76 16.52 -9.03
CA GLY A 596 12.24 17.91 -8.92
C GLY A 596 11.99 18.80 -10.14
N SER A 597 11.61 18.24 -11.30
CA SER A 597 11.21 19.03 -12.48
C SER A 597 9.72 19.36 -12.52
N VAL A 598 8.91 18.73 -11.67
CA VAL A 598 7.47 18.96 -11.60
C VAL A 598 7.19 20.30 -10.89
N VAL A 599 6.40 21.14 -11.56
CA VAL A 599 5.96 22.44 -11.06
C VAL A 599 4.44 22.40 -10.89
N PHE A 600 3.99 22.51 -9.65
CA PHE A 600 2.56 22.61 -9.36
C PHE A 600 2.03 24.00 -9.72
N VAL A 601 0.88 24.05 -10.40
CA VAL A 601 0.29 25.30 -10.91
C VAL A 601 -1.15 25.47 -10.45
N ASP A 602 -1.49 26.66 -9.95
CA ASP A 602 -2.88 27.05 -9.67
C ASP A 602 -3.24 28.44 -10.23
N GLY A 603 -4.54 28.71 -10.33
CA GLY A 603 -5.07 29.95 -10.90
C GLY A 603 -5.10 31.12 -9.92
N TRP A 604 -5.36 30.87 -8.64
CA TRP A 604 -5.48 31.93 -7.65
C TRP A 604 -5.35 31.40 -6.24
N THR A 605 -4.59 32.09 -5.39
CA THR A 605 -4.50 31.76 -3.96
C THR A 605 -4.88 32.97 -3.09
N GLY A 606 -5.89 32.78 -2.26
CA GLY A 606 -6.38 33.81 -1.33
C GLY A 606 -5.73 33.66 0.04
N LYS A 607 -6.29 32.80 0.87
CA LYS A 607 -5.77 32.56 2.23
C LYS A 607 -4.77 31.40 2.33
N GLY A 608 -4.24 30.93 1.19
CA GLY A 608 -3.21 29.88 1.13
C GLY A 608 -3.66 28.49 1.57
N ALA A 609 -4.97 28.20 1.52
CA ALA A 609 -5.50 26.89 1.93
C ALA A 609 -4.93 25.75 1.08
N ILE A 610 -4.88 25.91 -0.24
CA ILE A 610 -4.34 24.92 -1.17
C ILE A 610 -2.82 24.80 -1.05
N THR A 611 -2.11 25.91 -0.83
CA THR A 611 -0.67 25.89 -0.60
C THR A 611 -0.31 25.02 0.61
N ARG A 612 -1.01 25.17 1.75
CA ARG A 612 -0.79 24.34 2.94
C ARG A 612 -1.17 22.87 2.71
N GLU A 613 -2.28 22.63 2.02
CA GLU A 613 -2.74 21.28 1.69
C GLU A 613 -1.71 20.56 0.82
N LEU A 614 -1.16 21.24 -0.19
CA LEU A 614 -0.16 20.68 -1.09
C LEU A 614 1.11 20.30 -0.32
N THR A 615 1.70 21.22 0.46
CA THR A 615 2.88 20.92 1.28
C THR A 615 2.64 19.72 2.20
N ALA A 616 1.54 19.73 2.95
CA ALA A 616 1.22 18.64 3.88
C ALA A 616 1.03 17.29 3.16
N ALA A 617 0.33 17.29 2.02
CA ALA A 617 0.08 16.06 1.27
C ALA A 617 1.34 15.49 0.61
N LEU A 618 2.27 16.35 0.15
CA LEU A 618 3.55 15.90 -0.39
C LEU A 618 4.48 15.34 0.69
N ASP A 619 4.48 15.95 1.89
CA ASP A 619 5.21 15.42 3.05
C ASP A 619 4.65 14.07 3.50
N GLU A 620 3.32 13.91 3.55
CA GLU A 620 2.65 12.64 3.87
C GLU A 620 2.96 11.56 2.83
N TYR A 621 2.89 11.91 1.54
CA TYR A 621 3.23 11.00 0.44
C TYR A 621 4.70 10.53 0.54
N HIS A 622 5.64 11.44 0.80
CA HIS A 622 7.04 11.07 0.97
C HIS A 622 7.28 10.20 2.21
N ALA A 623 6.62 10.50 3.33
CA ALA A 623 6.71 9.70 4.55
C ALA A 623 6.15 8.28 4.36
N ALA A 624 5.18 8.11 3.45
CA ALA A 624 4.63 6.81 3.06
C ALA A 624 5.53 6.02 2.07
N GLY A 625 6.71 6.55 1.72
CA GLY A 625 7.66 5.93 0.79
C GLY A 625 7.63 6.50 -0.63
N GLY A 626 6.78 7.48 -0.89
CA GLY A 626 6.68 8.17 -2.18
C GLY A 626 7.89 9.06 -2.51
N ALA A 627 7.99 9.45 -3.78
CA ALA A 627 9.02 10.36 -4.25
C ALA A 627 8.93 11.76 -3.59
N ARG A 628 10.08 12.40 -3.39
CA ARG A 628 10.15 13.77 -2.87
C ARG A 628 9.92 14.77 -4.00
N PHE A 629 8.78 15.44 -3.99
CA PHE A 629 8.48 16.57 -4.87
C PHE A 629 8.83 17.92 -4.23
N ASP A 630 8.97 18.95 -5.05
CA ASP A 630 9.04 20.34 -4.59
C ASP A 630 7.63 20.89 -4.37
N ASP A 631 7.38 21.48 -3.20
CA ASP A 631 6.06 21.94 -2.77
C ASP A 631 5.78 23.42 -3.08
N ASP A 632 6.72 24.14 -3.70
CA ASP A 632 6.50 25.52 -4.15
C ASP A 632 5.42 25.56 -5.25
N LEU A 633 4.23 26.03 -4.88
CA LEU A 633 3.13 26.27 -5.81
C LEU A 633 3.36 27.55 -6.63
N ALA A 634 3.34 27.44 -7.96
CA ALA A 634 3.30 28.59 -8.86
C ALA A 634 1.84 29.00 -9.13
N VAL A 635 1.52 30.29 -8.99
CA VAL A 635 0.15 30.76 -9.18
C VAL A 635 0.05 31.98 -10.09
N LEU A 636 -1.05 32.11 -10.84
CA LEU A 636 -1.27 33.29 -11.66
C LEU A 636 -1.42 34.56 -10.81
N ALA A 637 -2.26 34.51 -9.77
CA ALA A 637 -2.52 35.63 -8.88
C ALA A 637 -2.48 35.21 -7.40
N ASP A 638 -1.73 35.96 -6.60
CA ASP A 638 -1.61 35.75 -5.15
C ASP A 638 -1.76 37.07 -4.38
N PRO A 639 -3.00 37.58 -4.25
CA PRO A 639 -3.28 38.71 -3.37
C PRO A 639 -3.09 38.38 -1.88
N GLY A 640 -2.96 37.10 -1.54
CA GLY A 640 -2.80 36.59 -0.18
C GLY A 640 -1.40 36.65 0.39
N TYR A 641 -0.38 36.79 -0.45
CA TYR A 641 1.03 36.64 -0.07
C TYR A 641 1.36 35.26 0.50
N CYS A 642 0.84 34.22 -0.15
CA CYS A 642 0.94 32.82 0.28
C CYS A 642 2.03 32.00 -0.44
N VAL A 643 2.49 32.43 -1.61
CA VAL A 643 3.50 31.73 -2.42
C VAL A 643 4.63 32.66 -2.86
N ARG A 644 5.76 32.03 -3.19
CA ARG A 644 6.99 32.68 -3.65
C ARG A 644 6.98 33.01 -5.14
N THR A 645 6.29 32.19 -5.94
CA THR A 645 6.27 32.27 -7.41
C THR A 645 4.87 32.60 -7.89
N TYR A 646 4.69 33.82 -8.39
CA TYR A 646 3.38 34.37 -8.75
C TYR A 646 3.47 35.27 -9.98
N GLY A 647 2.38 35.36 -10.74
CA GLY A 647 2.26 36.29 -11.87
C GLY A 647 1.95 37.72 -11.44
N THR A 648 1.04 37.89 -10.46
CA THR A 648 0.70 39.19 -9.89
C THR A 648 0.21 39.09 -8.42
N ARG A 649 0.34 40.20 -7.68
CA ARG A 649 -0.27 40.39 -6.35
C ARG A 649 -1.63 41.09 -6.40
N ASP A 650 -2.07 41.47 -7.60
CA ASP A 650 -3.31 42.18 -7.78
C ASP A 650 -4.54 41.29 -7.53
N ASP A 651 -5.56 41.87 -6.91
CA ASP A 651 -6.86 41.24 -6.71
C ASP A 651 -7.87 41.82 -7.71
N PHE A 652 -8.05 41.11 -8.83
CA PHE A 652 -9.01 41.45 -9.89
C PHE A 652 -9.80 40.23 -10.33
N LEU A 653 -10.90 40.45 -11.07
CA LEU A 653 -11.73 39.36 -11.57
C LEU A 653 -11.05 38.65 -12.73
N ILE A 654 -10.52 37.45 -12.48
CA ILE A 654 -10.06 36.53 -13.52
C ILE A 654 -11.30 35.93 -14.19
N ALA A 655 -11.40 36.01 -15.53
CA ALA A 655 -12.59 35.59 -16.27
C ALA A 655 -12.99 34.11 -16.02
N SER A 656 -12.01 33.22 -15.79
CA SER A 656 -12.25 31.82 -15.42
C SER A 656 -12.99 31.65 -14.08
N ALA A 657 -13.03 32.69 -13.24
CA ALA A 657 -13.76 32.66 -11.98
C ALA A 657 -15.28 32.86 -12.12
N CYS A 658 -15.73 33.46 -13.23
CA CYS A 658 -17.13 33.76 -13.48
C CYS A 658 -17.96 32.49 -13.66
N LEU A 659 -17.47 31.57 -14.48
CA LEU A 659 -18.20 30.39 -14.91
C LEU A 659 -17.75 29.13 -14.15
N ASN A 660 -18.36 27.99 -14.45
CA ASN A 660 -17.98 26.71 -13.85
C ASN A 660 -17.27 25.82 -14.87
N SER A 661 -17.77 24.61 -15.14
CA SER A 661 -17.17 23.67 -16.07
C SER A 661 -17.04 24.27 -17.47
N THR A 662 -18.01 25.11 -17.88
CA THR A 662 -18.05 25.80 -19.20
C THR A 662 -16.90 26.77 -19.49
N VAL A 663 -16.03 27.07 -18.53
CA VAL A 663 -14.78 27.82 -18.75
C VAL A 663 -13.54 27.05 -18.32
N SER A 664 -13.72 25.80 -17.88
CA SER A 664 -12.67 24.93 -17.35
C SER A 664 -12.69 23.55 -17.99
N GLY A 665 -12.82 23.53 -19.32
CA GLY A 665 -12.71 22.33 -20.14
C GLY A 665 -13.94 21.42 -20.07
N LEU A 666 -15.09 21.91 -19.62
CA LEU A 666 -16.29 21.12 -19.30
C LEU A 666 -16.05 20.04 -18.23
N VAL A 667 -14.98 20.15 -17.46
CA VAL A 667 -14.65 19.19 -16.38
C VAL A 667 -15.23 19.69 -15.05
N SER A 668 -15.85 18.78 -14.31
CA SER A 668 -16.36 19.01 -12.96
C SER A 668 -15.23 19.32 -11.97
N ARG A 669 -15.59 19.61 -10.71
CA ARG A 669 -14.60 19.49 -9.64
C ARG A 669 -14.19 18.03 -9.49
N THR A 670 -13.02 17.80 -8.92
CA THR A 670 -12.56 16.44 -8.67
C THR A 670 -13.38 15.78 -7.56
N VAL A 671 -13.50 14.47 -7.67
CA VAL A 671 -14.35 13.60 -6.87
C VAL A 671 -13.47 12.54 -6.23
N LEU A 672 -13.66 12.34 -4.94
CA LEU A 672 -13.05 11.26 -4.17
C LEU A 672 -14.18 10.47 -3.51
N ASN A 673 -14.64 9.43 -4.21
CA ASN A 673 -15.73 8.55 -3.77
C ASN A 673 -15.24 7.09 -3.80
N ARG A 674 -15.17 6.46 -2.63
CA ARG A 674 -14.59 5.12 -2.44
C ARG A 674 -15.39 4.00 -3.09
N ASP A 675 -16.67 4.23 -3.38
CA ASP A 675 -17.52 3.24 -4.05
C ASP A 675 -17.27 3.22 -5.57
N LEU A 676 -16.72 4.31 -6.12
CA LEU A 676 -16.48 4.49 -7.55
C LEU A 676 -14.99 4.49 -7.91
N ILE A 677 -14.11 4.77 -6.96
CA ILE A 677 -12.67 4.95 -7.16
C ILE A 677 -11.94 3.92 -6.33
N GLY A 678 -11.26 2.99 -7.01
CA GLY A 678 -10.42 1.99 -6.36
C GLY A 678 -9.12 2.60 -5.83
N PRO A 679 -8.39 1.89 -4.96
CA PRO A 679 -7.16 2.39 -4.33
C PRO A 679 -5.99 2.65 -5.32
N ARG A 680 -6.13 2.26 -6.59
CA ARG A 680 -5.13 2.48 -7.65
C ARG A 680 -5.68 3.31 -8.81
N ASP A 681 -6.87 3.86 -8.66
CA ASP A 681 -7.45 4.75 -9.64
C ASP A 681 -7.05 6.19 -9.29
N PHE A 682 -6.88 7.03 -10.31
CA PHE A 682 -6.88 8.47 -10.08
C PHE A 682 -8.19 8.90 -9.42
N HIS A 683 -8.14 10.01 -8.68
CA HIS A 683 -9.32 10.77 -8.32
C HIS A 683 -10.16 11.06 -9.55
N GLY A 684 -11.48 11.08 -9.38
CA GLY A 684 -12.40 11.15 -10.51
C GLY A 684 -12.79 12.57 -10.89
N ALA A 685 -13.32 12.73 -12.10
CA ALA A 685 -14.11 13.90 -12.48
C ALA A 685 -15.11 13.53 -13.58
N LYS A 686 -16.13 14.36 -13.75
CA LYS A 686 -17.18 14.22 -14.78
C LYS A 686 -16.92 15.21 -15.90
N PHE A 687 -17.04 14.75 -17.14
CA PHE A 687 -17.00 15.55 -18.35
C PHE A 687 -18.43 15.84 -18.81
N TYR A 688 -18.81 17.12 -18.78
CA TYR A 688 -20.14 17.61 -19.15
C TYR A 688 -20.25 17.86 -20.67
N ALA A 689 -20.11 16.81 -21.47
CA ALA A 689 -20.13 16.90 -22.94
C ALA A 689 -21.44 17.53 -23.47
N GLU A 690 -22.55 17.36 -22.77
CA GLU A 690 -23.86 17.92 -23.10
C GLU A 690 -23.91 19.46 -23.03
N LEU A 691 -22.98 20.09 -22.31
CA LEU A 691 -22.87 21.54 -22.19
C LEU A 691 -21.97 22.17 -23.27
N GLY A 692 -21.58 21.42 -24.29
CA GLY A 692 -20.66 21.87 -25.33
C GLY A 692 -21.10 23.14 -26.09
N ALA A 693 -22.41 23.39 -26.20
CA ALA A 693 -22.93 24.62 -26.83
C ALA A 693 -22.63 25.89 -26.02
N ASP A 694 -22.34 25.74 -24.73
CA ASP A 694 -22.09 26.81 -23.78
C ASP A 694 -20.62 26.91 -23.37
N ASP A 695 -19.75 26.10 -23.99
CA ASP A 695 -18.33 26.03 -23.67
C ASP A 695 -17.57 27.23 -24.23
N VAL A 696 -16.94 27.99 -23.33
CA VAL A 696 -16.08 29.13 -23.64
C VAL A 696 -14.62 28.87 -23.24
N SER A 697 -14.27 27.63 -22.90
CA SER A 697 -12.94 27.24 -22.44
C SER A 697 -11.85 27.55 -23.47
N ALA A 698 -12.05 27.15 -24.73
CA ALA A 698 -11.11 27.48 -25.82
C ALA A 698 -11.08 29.00 -26.09
N GLY A 699 -12.24 29.66 -26.10
CA GLY A 699 -12.34 31.10 -26.31
C GLY A 699 -11.57 31.93 -25.28
N LEU A 700 -11.60 31.52 -23.99
CA LEU A 700 -10.76 32.10 -22.94
C LEU A 700 -9.27 31.96 -23.28
N ILE A 701 -8.81 30.74 -23.58
CA ILE A 701 -7.40 30.47 -23.84
C ILE A 701 -6.92 31.24 -25.06
N ASP A 702 -7.69 31.23 -26.15
CA ASP A 702 -7.32 31.88 -27.41
C ASP A 702 -7.31 33.40 -27.28
N THR A 703 -8.26 33.98 -26.54
CA THR A 703 -8.30 35.44 -26.30
C THR A 703 -7.09 35.91 -25.51
N VAL A 704 -6.70 35.18 -24.46
CA VAL A 704 -5.51 35.54 -23.66
C VAL A 704 -4.22 35.28 -24.43
N THR A 705 -4.14 34.17 -25.17
CA THR A 705 -2.99 33.85 -26.05
C THR A 705 -2.80 34.93 -27.12
N GLY A 706 -3.90 35.45 -27.69
CA GLY A 706 -3.87 36.54 -28.67
C GLY A 706 -3.28 37.85 -28.14
N ALA A 707 -3.22 38.05 -26.83
CA ALA A 707 -2.60 39.22 -26.19
C ALA A 707 -1.10 39.03 -25.88
N PHE A 708 -0.52 37.85 -26.10
CA PHE A 708 0.88 37.56 -25.74
C PHE A 708 1.88 38.48 -26.43
N GLU A 709 1.73 38.72 -27.73
CA GLU A 709 2.59 39.63 -28.49
C GLU A 709 2.55 41.06 -27.94
N THR A 710 1.37 41.55 -27.57
CA THR A 710 1.19 42.89 -27.02
C THR A 710 1.93 43.09 -25.70
N VAL A 711 1.90 42.09 -24.83
CA VAL A 711 2.47 42.20 -23.47
C VAL A 711 3.93 41.76 -23.37
N ARG A 712 4.46 41.05 -24.38
CA ARG A 712 5.83 40.52 -24.40
C ARG A 712 6.91 41.54 -24.02
N PRO A 713 6.90 42.79 -24.52
CA PRO A 713 7.91 43.78 -24.13
C PRO A 713 7.88 44.16 -22.65
N GLN A 714 6.76 43.92 -21.95
CA GLN A 714 6.56 44.27 -20.54
C GLN A 714 6.97 43.14 -19.58
N VAL A 715 6.91 41.88 -20.03
CA VAL A 715 7.15 40.70 -19.18
C VAL A 715 8.55 40.73 -18.57
N SER A 716 9.60 40.99 -19.33
CA SER A 716 10.98 41.01 -18.82
C SER A 716 11.18 42.05 -17.71
N ALA A 717 10.55 43.23 -17.86
CA ALA A 717 10.57 44.27 -16.82
C ALA A 717 9.80 43.83 -15.57
N GLN A 718 8.62 43.22 -15.74
CA GLN A 718 7.81 42.73 -14.63
C GLN A 718 8.52 41.60 -13.86
N VAL A 719 9.14 40.66 -14.56
CA VAL A 719 9.96 39.59 -13.97
C VAL A 719 11.13 40.18 -13.18
N ALA A 720 11.81 41.19 -13.71
CA ALA A 720 12.91 41.86 -12.99
C ALA A 720 12.42 42.53 -11.70
N VAL A 721 11.27 43.21 -11.73
CA VAL A 721 10.64 43.79 -10.54
C VAL A 721 10.35 42.71 -9.51
N VAL A 722 9.66 41.63 -9.89
CA VAL A 722 9.30 40.54 -8.98
C VAL A 722 10.55 39.90 -8.38
N ARG A 723 11.58 39.58 -9.19
CA ARG A 723 12.83 38.96 -8.73
C ARG A 723 13.65 39.83 -7.79
N SER A 724 13.57 41.16 -7.94
CA SER A 724 14.29 42.11 -7.10
C SER A 724 13.64 42.36 -5.74
N GLY A 725 12.35 42.02 -5.58
CA GLY A 725 11.60 42.18 -4.33
C GLY A 725 11.79 41.02 -3.34
N ASP A 726 11.35 41.23 -2.09
CA ASP A 726 11.18 40.15 -1.13
C ASP A 726 9.93 39.33 -1.49
N ARG A 727 10.14 38.04 -1.74
CA ARG A 727 9.11 37.09 -2.16
C ARG A 727 8.77 36.07 -1.08
N THR A 728 9.24 36.30 0.14
CA THR A 728 8.92 35.44 1.28
C THR A 728 7.41 35.47 1.55
N PRO A 729 6.72 34.33 1.59
CA PRO A 729 5.30 34.28 1.94
C PRO A 729 5.04 34.89 3.32
N THR A 730 4.21 35.92 3.39
CA THR A 730 3.86 36.62 4.65
C THR A 730 2.53 36.14 5.23
N TRP A 731 1.71 35.44 4.44
CA TRP A 731 0.38 34.99 4.81
C TRP A 731 -0.55 36.13 5.25
N ALA A 732 -0.32 37.35 4.76
CA ALA A 732 -1.12 38.53 5.07
C ALA A 732 -2.62 38.32 4.78
N GLY A 733 -2.94 37.54 3.74
CA GLY A 733 -4.30 37.17 3.39
C GLY A 733 -5.01 36.36 4.47
N TRP A 734 -4.29 35.49 5.21
CA TRP A 734 -4.85 34.73 6.33
C TRP A 734 -5.14 35.64 7.52
N ALA A 735 -4.19 36.50 7.90
CA ALA A 735 -4.35 37.44 9.00
C ALA A 735 -5.54 38.40 8.77
N SER A 736 -5.73 38.88 7.54
CA SER A 736 -6.87 39.73 7.19
C SER A 736 -8.21 38.99 7.30
N VAL A 737 -8.26 37.74 6.87
CA VAL A 737 -9.46 36.89 7.01
C VAL A 737 -9.80 36.62 8.48
N GLU A 738 -8.81 36.37 9.34
CA GLU A 738 -9.03 36.20 10.78
C GLU A 738 -9.52 37.47 11.45
N LYS A 739 -8.95 38.63 11.08
CA LYS A 739 -9.41 39.94 11.58
C LYS A 739 -10.88 40.19 11.24
N VAL A 740 -11.25 40.01 9.97
CA VAL A 740 -12.65 40.16 9.51
C VAL A 740 -13.56 39.14 10.19
N ARG A 741 -13.13 37.89 10.34
CA ARG A 741 -13.89 36.88 11.08
C ARG A 741 -14.22 37.37 12.50
N ALA A 742 -13.21 37.86 13.24
CA ALA A 742 -13.38 38.32 14.61
C ALA A 742 -14.27 39.57 14.71
N GLU A 743 -14.04 40.56 13.84
CA GLU A 743 -14.75 41.84 13.84
C GLU A 743 -16.25 41.68 13.52
N TYR A 744 -16.59 40.79 12.59
CA TYR A 744 -17.98 40.56 12.16
C TYR A 744 -18.63 39.37 12.89
N GLY A 745 -17.98 38.78 13.89
CA GLY A 745 -18.53 37.70 14.72
C GLY A 745 -18.86 36.43 13.93
N ILE A 746 -18.01 36.06 12.98
CA ILE A 746 -18.19 34.89 12.10
C ILE A 746 -17.58 33.65 12.75
N ASP A 747 -18.31 32.54 12.79
CA ASP A 747 -17.86 31.35 13.53
C ASP A 747 -16.60 30.72 12.93
N THR A 748 -16.49 30.70 11.60
CA THR A 748 -15.36 30.11 10.88
C THR A 748 -14.81 31.00 9.77
N VAL A 749 -13.48 30.98 9.60
CA VAL A 749 -12.78 31.61 8.46
C VAL A 749 -13.23 31.08 7.09
N ASN A 750 -14.00 29.99 7.03
CA ASN A 750 -14.56 29.45 5.80
C ASN A 750 -15.73 30.29 5.25
N PHE A 751 -16.38 31.08 6.08
CA PHE A 751 -17.47 32.00 5.70
C PHE A 751 -16.99 33.40 5.31
N VAL A 752 -15.71 33.68 5.46
CA VAL A 752 -15.04 34.85 4.89
C VAL A 752 -14.43 34.43 3.56
N LYS A 753 -14.92 35.01 2.46
CA LYS A 753 -14.50 34.70 1.09
C LYS A 753 -13.71 35.86 0.50
N PRO A 754 -12.38 35.86 0.63
CA PRO A 754 -11.57 37.00 0.24
C PRO A 754 -11.33 37.03 -1.27
N GLY A 755 -11.26 38.23 -1.83
CA GLY A 755 -10.93 38.45 -3.23
C GLY A 755 -12.14 38.68 -4.13
N VAL A 756 -11.89 39.33 -5.28
CA VAL A 756 -12.92 39.69 -6.25
C VAL A 756 -13.63 38.46 -6.81
N GLY A 757 -12.87 37.42 -7.18
CA GLY A 757 -13.42 36.18 -7.73
C GLY A 757 -14.30 35.43 -6.73
N GLU A 758 -13.82 35.24 -5.50
CA GLU A 758 -14.57 34.54 -4.45
C GLU A 758 -15.81 35.32 -4.00
N THR A 759 -15.72 36.65 -3.88
CA THR A 759 -16.88 37.51 -3.57
C THR A 759 -17.93 37.42 -4.66
N THR A 760 -17.51 37.40 -5.93
CA THR A 760 -18.40 37.18 -7.08
C THR A 760 -19.12 35.83 -6.96
N ARG A 761 -18.40 34.75 -6.62
CA ARG A 761 -19.01 33.42 -6.41
C ARG A 761 -19.98 33.39 -5.23
N VAL A 762 -19.70 34.11 -4.14
CA VAL A 762 -20.64 34.25 -3.02
C VAL A 762 -21.92 34.92 -3.49
N LEU A 763 -21.80 36.06 -4.17
CA LEU A 763 -22.94 36.82 -4.68
C LEU A 763 -23.75 36.05 -5.73
N LEU A 764 -23.19 35.04 -6.38
CA LEU A 764 -23.93 34.27 -7.39
C LEU A 764 -24.49 32.96 -6.85
N ARG A 765 -23.81 32.33 -5.90
CA ARG A 765 -24.00 30.89 -5.59
C ARG A 765 -24.18 30.59 -4.11
N ARG A 766 -24.17 31.61 -3.25
CA ARG A 766 -24.33 31.48 -1.79
C ARG A 766 -25.39 32.45 -1.27
N MET A 767 -25.56 32.44 0.05
CA MET A 767 -26.35 33.42 0.81
C MET A 767 -25.42 34.46 1.43
N PRO A 768 -25.00 35.48 0.67
CA PRO A 768 -24.28 36.63 1.22
C PRO A 768 -25.14 37.34 2.26
N TRP A 769 -24.53 37.73 3.37
CA TRP A 769 -25.10 38.78 4.24
C TRP A 769 -24.46 40.12 3.92
N ARG A 770 -23.14 40.18 3.73
CA ARG A 770 -22.40 41.44 3.53
C ARG A 770 -21.33 41.28 2.47
N VAL A 771 -21.00 42.39 1.82
CA VAL A 771 -19.78 42.53 1.05
C VAL A 771 -18.95 43.65 1.67
N LEU A 772 -17.67 43.38 1.91
CA LEU A 772 -16.70 44.38 2.31
C LEU A 772 -15.89 44.78 1.09
N VAL A 773 -15.70 46.07 0.86
CA VAL A 773 -14.87 46.61 -0.22
C VAL A 773 -13.78 47.50 0.37
N ARG A 774 -12.56 47.44 -0.17
CA ARG A 774 -11.47 48.30 0.28
C ARG A 774 -11.74 49.76 -0.03
N GLU A 775 -12.28 50.00 -1.21
CA GLU A 775 -12.55 51.33 -1.76
C GLU A 775 -13.97 51.39 -2.30
N PRO A 776 -14.69 52.51 -2.13
CA PRO A 776 -16.09 52.62 -2.52
C PRO A 776 -16.29 52.46 -4.03
N ASP A 777 -15.40 53.04 -4.84
CA ASP A 777 -15.59 53.23 -6.28
C ASP A 777 -14.52 52.59 -7.16
N ALA A 778 -13.68 51.69 -6.62
CA ALA A 778 -12.67 51.00 -7.42
C ALA A 778 -13.30 50.30 -8.64
N PRO A 779 -12.64 50.33 -9.82
CA PRO A 779 -13.11 49.66 -11.03
C PRO A 779 -13.38 48.16 -10.80
N GLU A 780 -12.53 47.50 -10.02
CA GLU A 780 -12.61 46.08 -9.65
C GLU A 780 -13.89 45.71 -8.88
N HIS A 781 -14.56 46.70 -8.28
CA HIS A 781 -15.78 46.52 -7.51
C HIS A 781 -17.05 46.77 -8.33
N ALA A 782 -16.94 47.22 -9.59
CA ALA A 782 -18.11 47.62 -10.38
C ALA A 782 -19.15 46.51 -10.53
N HIS A 783 -18.73 45.29 -10.89
CA HIS A 783 -19.64 44.15 -10.98
C HIS A 783 -20.08 43.65 -9.60
N ILE A 784 -19.21 43.74 -8.58
CA ILE A 784 -19.54 43.38 -7.19
C ILE A 784 -20.70 44.24 -6.68
N ARG A 785 -20.63 45.56 -6.87
CA ARG A 785 -21.69 46.50 -6.49
C ARG A 785 -22.99 46.21 -7.23
N LEU A 786 -22.92 45.93 -8.54
CA LEU A 786 -24.09 45.59 -9.35
C LEU A 786 -24.76 44.29 -8.86
N LEU A 787 -23.98 43.25 -8.59
CA LEU A 787 -24.48 41.97 -8.07
C LEU A 787 -25.02 42.10 -6.64
N ALA A 788 -24.36 42.87 -5.79
CA ALA A 788 -24.81 43.13 -4.42
C ALA A 788 -26.13 43.89 -4.41
N GLN A 789 -26.27 44.93 -5.25
CA GLN A 789 -27.52 45.68 -5.41
C GLN A 789 -28.65 44.80 -5.92
N ALA A 790 -28.40 43.95 -6.91
CA ALA A 790 -29.41 43.04 -7.46
C ALA A 790 -29.92 42.01 -6.43
N ARG A 791 -29.11 41.71 -5.40
CA ARG A 791 -29.45 40.73 -4.34
C ARG A 791 -29.77 41.36 -2.99
N ASP A 792 -29.90 42.69 -2.93
CA ASP A 792 -30.13 43.45 -1.70
C ASP A 792 -29.10 43.14 -0.59
N VAL A 793 -27.83 43.01 -0.98
CA VAL A 793 -26.71 42.74 -0.07
C VAL A 793 -26.00 44.05 0.27
N PRO A 794 -25.89 44.44 1.55
CA PRO A 794 -25.16 45.64 1.94
C PRO A 794 -23.67 45.55 1.59
N VAL A 795 -23.15 46.64 1.04
CA VAL A 795 -21.73 46.86 0.75
C VAL A 795 -21.15 47.85 1.77
N GLU A 796 -20.09 47.45 2.46
CA GLU A 796 -19.41 48.24 3.50
C GLU A 796 -17.96 48.54 3.09
N VAL A 797 -17.51 49.77 3.31
CA VAL A 797 -16.14 50.18 2.97
C VAL A 797 -15.21 49.92 4.16
N VAL A 798 -14.19 49.10 3.96
CA VAL A 798 -13.19 48.73 4.96
C VAL A 798 -11.79 48.95 4.36
N PRO A 799 -11.18 50.15 4.54
CA PRO A 799 -9.94 50.51 3.86
C PRO A 799 -8.73 49.63 4.19
N GLU A 800 -8.75 48.93 5.33
CA GLU A 800 -7.64 48.09 5.81
C GLU A 800 -7.68 46.64 5.28
N LEU A 801 -8.56 46.31 4.31
CA LEU A 801 -8.63 44.96 3.76
C LEU A 801 -7.36 44.60 2.98
N ALA A 802 -6.80 43.41 3.23
CA ALA A 802 -5.69 42.87 2.42
C ALA A 802 -6.10 42.51 0.98
N TYR A 803 -7.40 42.48 0.69
CA TYR A 803 -7.99 42.21 -0.62
C TYR A 803 -8.80 43.41 -1.10
N SER A 804 -9.09 43.47 -2.40
CA SER A 804 -9.97 44.49 -2.98
C SER A 804 -11.37 44.38 -2.36
N CYS A 805 -11.90 43.16 -2.23
CA CYS A 805 -13.16 42.92 -1.52
C CYS A 805 -13.21 41.56 -0.81
N MET A 806 -14.21 41.39 0.06
CA MET A 806 -14.52 40.12 0.71
C MET A 806 -16.04 39.89 0.78
N GLY A 807 -16.50 38.70 0.42
CA GLY A 807 -17.88 38.26 0.63
C GLY A 807 -18.05 37.57 1.98
N LEU A 808 -19.05 37.97 2.76
CA LEU A 808 -19.39 37.33 4.04
C LEU A 808 -20.64 36.49 3.88
N ILE A 809 -20.54 35.21 4.23
CA ILE A 809 -21.64 34.25 4.19
C ILE A 809 -22.34 34.22 5.54
N LYS A 810 -23.67 34.17 5.54
CA LYS A 810 -24.48 34.03 6.75
C LYS A 810 -24.45 32.58 7.25
N ASP A 811 -24.18 32.38 8.55
CA ASP A 811 -24.39 31.08 9.19
C ASP A 811 -25.90 30.87 9.36
N VAL A 812 -26.42 29.78 8.80
CA VAL A 812 -27.85 29.47 8.77
C VAL A 812 -28.29 28.72 10.04
N GLN A 813 -27.36 28.41 10.95
CA GLN A 813 -27.67 27.80 12.26
C GLN A 813 -28.05 28.84 13.34
N ARG A 814 -28.31 30.11 12.96
CA ARG A 814 -28.87 31.16 13.82
C ARG A 814 -30.02 31.94 13.18
#